data_AF-A0AA38S385-F1
#
_entry.id   AF-A0AA38S385-F1
#
_cell.length_a   1.000
_cell.length_b   1.000
_cell.length_c   1.000
_cell.angle_alpha   90.00
_cell.angle_beta   90.00
_cell.angle_gamma   90.00
#
_symmetry.space_group_name_H-M   'P 1'
#
loop_
_entity.id
_entity.type
_entity.pdbx_description
1 polymer ?
#
loop_
_entity_poly.entity_id
_entity_poly.type
_entity_poly.pdbx_seq_one_letter_code
_entity_poly.pdbx_strand_id
1 'polypeptide(L)'
;MQDRSHAIDDAAPRTCDWLLQHRTYRNWATCDSGLLWIRGKPGSGKSTLLKHALKQRHAPGAGNDDLVISFFFHGRGNKLQRSPLGLFRSLLHQVLSQESVARPDLVSEFKRKRETIGEPGEKWQWQQEELRRFFESSLPRTLEVRPVWFFVDALDECGKDDAIKLFRWFKSRLQKSLPPYSQFHICVTCRHYPILDQDCEFIIRPEDENTKDISTYVQMQLSGSDELALSQIPVLISDHASGVFMWARLVVEQVLDLNNEGMGLEEIKKTVSLIPPELDELYHKLVQDMGKDPASLKLVQWICFATRPLSLAELRWAMAIDADYPQRSLQECESRGDYIRGDERLKRRLQTLSRGLAEITLPSKSASGNRTVQFIHQSVKDFFMEKGLLALHSSSVPTDPSTMAHFRLSRACIRYLAAEEIGRSIKQKRGDISTEFPFLHYATTSWVVHTKQCDTNVLQDDLLELFGWPANSLRVDQAATYVDSKDNKGRTPLSWAAMNGHEAVVERLLAKGAEVDSKDNEGQTPLLWAAENGYVAVVERLLAKGAEVDSKDNWGRTPLSQAAENGHEAVVERLLAKGAEVDSKDNGSWTPLLWAAENGYVAVVERLLAKGAEVDSKDNRGRTPLLQAAENGHEAVVERLLAKGAEVDSKDNGGWTPLLRAAENGHEAVVERLLAKGAEVDSKDNGSWTPLLRAAANGHEAVVERLLAKEAEVDSKDNRGRTSLLWAAINGHEAVVERLLAKGAEVDSKDNGGWTPLLWAAENEHVAVVERLLAKGAEVDSKDNEGWTPLLWAAMNGHEAVVERLLAKGAEVNSKDNEGRTPLLWAAKNGYVAVVERLLAKGAEVDSKDNEGWTPLLWAAMNGHEAVVERLLAKGAEVNSKDNEGRTPLLWAAANGHEAIVKLLQSVK
;
A
#
# COMPACT_ATOMS: atom_id res chain seq x y z
N MET A 1 -7.71 1.86 -13.98
CA MET A 1 -8.59 1.16 -13.01
C MET A 1 -10.07 1.19 -13.41
N GLN A 2 -10.53 2.14 -14.23
CA GLN A 2 -11.93 2.24 -14.68
C GLN A 2 -12.33 1.24 -15.80
N ASP A 3 -11.51 0.25 -16.15
CA ASP A 3 -11.79 -0.62 -17.31
C ASP A 3 -13.09 -1.45 -17.21
N ARG A 4 -13.55 -1.80 -16.00
CA ARG A 4 -14.79 -2.60 -15.87
C ARG A 4 -16.04 -1.83 -16.25
N SER A 5 -16.16 -0.54 -15.94
CA SER A 5 -17.38 0.23 -16.28
C SER A 5 -17.58 0.33 -17.80
N HIS A 6 -16.48 0.31 -18.56
CA HIS A 6 -16.49 0.24 -20.03
C HIS A 6 -16.75 -1.16 -20.58
N ALA A 7 -16.44 -2.22 -19.82
CA ALA A 7 -16.66 -3.62 -20.21
C ALA A 7 -18.10 -4.11 -19.93
N ILE A 8 -18.84 -3.43 -19.05
CA ILE A 8 -20.27 -3.70 -18.86
C ILE A 8 -21.03 -3.14 -20.06
N ASP A 9 -21.90 -3.92 -20.69
CA ASP A 9 -22.73 -3.45 -21.79
C ASP A 9 -23.64 -2.29 -21.36
N ASP A 10 -23.90 -1.36 -22.26
CA ASP A 10 -24.93 -0.33 -22.03
C ASP A 10 -26.31 -0.99 -21.91
N ALA A 11 -27.19 -0.38 -21.11
CA ALA A 11 -28.58 -0.84 -21.00
C ALA A 11 -29.23 -0.90 -22.38
N ALA A 12 -30.00 -1.97 -22.64
CA ALA A 12 -30.77 -2.07 -23.87
C ALA A 12 -31.72 -0.86 -24.00
N PRO A 13 -32.01 -0.38 -25.22
CA PRO A 13 -32.89 0.76 -25.40
C PRO A 13 -34.22 0.59 -24.65
N ARG A 14 -34.64 1.62 -23.91
CA ARG A 14 -35.88 1.64 -23.10
C ARG A 14 -35.90 0.68 -21.89
N THR A 15 -34.74 0.26 -21.40
CA THR A 15 -34.59 -0.52 -20.16
C THR A 15 -33.86 0.30 -19.09
N CYS A 16 -33.96 -0.11 -17.81
CA CYS A 16 -33.36 0.52 -16.63
C CYS A 16 -33.94 1.89 -16.19
N ASP A 17 -34.74 2.55 -17.03
CA ASP A 17 -35.32 3.88 -16.72
C ASP A 17 -36.24 3.87 -15.48
N TRP A 18 -36.83 2.72 -15.15
CA TRP A 18 -37.69 2.56 -13.98
C TRP A 18 -36.96 2.83 -12.67
N LEU A 19 -35.64 2.60 -12.60
CA LEU A 19 -34.86 2.77 -11.37
C LEU A 19 -34.93 4.21 -10.85
N LEU A 20 -34.83 5.20 -11.74
CA LEU A 20 -34.90 6.63 -11.40
C LEU A 20 -36.32 7.06 -10.98
N GLN A 21 -37.32 6.27 -11.37
CA GLN A 21 -38.72 6.48 -11.01
C GLN A 21 -39.13 5.73 -9.75
N HIS A 22 -38.34 4.74 -9.33
CA HIS A 22 -38.61 3.89 -8.20
C HIS A 22 -38.67 4.70 -6.90
N ARG A 23 -39.70 4.46 -6.09
CA ARG A 23 -39.97 5.23 -4.86
C ARG A 23 -38.77 5.25 -3.91
N THR A 24 -38.16 4.08 -3.68
CA THR A 24 -36.98 3.96 -2.80
C THR A 24 -35.78 4.74 -3.32
N TYR A 25 -35.55 4.75 -4.65
CA TYR A 25 -34.45 5.49 -5.25
C TYR A 25 -34.65 6.99 -5.11
N ARG A 26 -35.88 7.48 -5.36
CA ARG A 26 -36.23 8.90 -5.19
C ARG A 26 -36.07 9.35 -3.75
N ASN A 27 -36.61 8.59 -2.80
CA ASN A 27 -36.48 8.92 -1.37
C ASN A 27 -35.02 9.00 -0.93
N TRP A 28 -34.19 8.04 -1.35
CA TRP A 28 -32.75 8.05 -1.10
C TRP A 28 -32.07 9.24 -1.78
N ALA A 29 -32.41 9.55 -3.03
CA ALA A 29 -31.80 10.67 -3.76
C ALA A 29 -32.19 12.05 -3.21
N THR A 30 -33.27 12.16 -2.44
CA THR A 30 -33.74 13.40 -1.82
C THR A 30 -33.31 13.60 -0.36
N CYS A 31 -32.79 12.55 0.30
CA CYS A 31 -32.30 12.69 1.67
C CYS A 31 -30.92 13.38 1.69
N ASP A 32 -30.52 13.97 2.82
CA ASP A 32 -29.20 14.61 2.94
C ASP A 32 -28.08 13.59 2.90
N SER A 33 -28.24 12.45 3.56
CA SER A 33 -27.26 11.37 3.49
C SER A 33 -27.91 9.99 3.63
N GLY A 34 -27.44 9.01 2.87
CA GLY A 34 -28.05 7.69 2.86
C GLY A 34 -27.30 6.63 2.07
N LEU A 35 -27.52 5.37 2.43
CA LEU A 35 -26.98 4.18 1.76
C LEU A 35 -28.11 3.44 1.03
N LEU A 36 -28.03 3.39 -0.30
CA LEU A 36 -28.88 2.57 -1.15
C LEU A 36 -28.20 1.24 -1.47
N TRP A 37 -28.91 0.15 -1.18
CA TRP A 37 -28.44 -1.20 -1.48
C TRP A 37 -29.31 -1.86 -2.57
N ILE A 38 -28.72 -2.07 -3.74
CA ILE A 38 -29.32 -2.86 -4.82
C ILE A 38 -28.87 -4.32 -4.66
N ARG A 39 -29.74 -5.16 -4.08
CA ARG A 39 -29.45 -6.57 -3.78
C ARG A 39 -30.25 -7.47 -4.72
N GLY A 40 -29.58 -8.38 -5.43
CA GLY A 40 -30.26 -9.19 -6.46
C GLY A 40 -29.59 -10.52 -6.81
N LYS A 41 -30.36 -11.47 -7.35
CA LYS A 41 -29.86 -12.78 -7.84
C LYS A 41 -28.69 -12.65 -8.84
N PRO A 42 -27.80 -13.65 -8.96
CA PRO A 42 -26.79 -13.65 -10.03
C PRO A 42 -27.45 -13.47 -11.40
N GLY A 43 -26.93 -12.56 -12.23
CA GLY A 43 -27.47 -12.32 -13.57
C GLY A 43 -28.73 -11.45 -13.65
N SER A 44 -29.19 -10.82 -12.56
CA SER A 44 -30.38 -9.93 -12.57
C SER A 44 -30.19 -8.52 -13.16
N GLY A 45 -29.00 -8.19 -13.67
CA GLY A 45 -28.73 -6.89 -14.33
C GLY A 45 -28.25 -5.75 -13.41
N LYS A 46 -27.84 -6.05 -12.16
CA LYS A 46 -27.37 -5.05 -11.17
C LYS A 46 -26.31 -4.07 -11.68
N SER A 47 -25.25 -4.58 -12.29
CA SER A 47 -24.14 -3.75 -12.79
C SER A 47 -24.58 -2.81 -13.91
N THR A 48 -25.47 -3.27 -14.78
CA THR A 48 -26.07 -2.46 -15.85
C THR A 48 -26.99 -1.38 -15.27
N LEU A 49 -27.78 -1.70 -14.24
CA LEU A 49 -28.63 -0.74 -13.53
C LEU A 49 -27.79 0.38 -12.86
N LEU A 50 -26.71 0.02 -12.16
CA LEU A 50 -25.83 1.00 -11.51
C LEU A 50 -25.11 1.87 -12.55
N LYS A 51 -24.61 1.26 -13.64
CA LYS A 51 -23.98 1.99 -14.75
C LYS A 51 -24.96 2.97 -15.41
N HIS A 52 -26.22 2.57 -15.58
CA HIS A 52 -27.26 3.46 -16.10
C HIS A 52 -27.50 4.65 -15.15
N ALA A 53 -27.65 4.40 -13.84
CA ALA A 53 -27.81 5.47 -12.85
C ALA A 53 -26.61 6.44 -12.84
N LEU A 54 -25.39 5.91 -12.92
CA LEU A 54 -24.15 6.69 -13.00
C LEU A 54 -24.12 7.57 -14.26
N LYS A 55 -24.47 7.01 -15.43
CA LYS A 55 -24.50 7.74 -16.72
C LYS A 55 -25.48 8.91 -16.69
N GLN A 56 -26.63 8.73 -16.05
CA GLN A 56 -27.67 9.76 -15.94
C GLN A 56 -27.26 10.90 -14.99
N ARG A 57 -26.46 10.60 -13.96
CA ARG A 57 -25.85 11.63 -13.09
C ARG A 57 -24.74 12.42 -13.77
N HIS A 58 -24.04 11.83 -14.73
CA HIS A 58 -23.05 12.54 -15.54
C HIS A 58 -23.65 13.27 -16.76
N ALA A 59 -24.97 13.20 -16.98
CA ALA A 59 -25.61 13.83 -18.13
C ALA A 59 -25.63 15.37 -17.98
N PRO A 60 -25.35 16.15 -19.04
CA PRO A 60 -25.34 17.61 -18.98
C PRO A 60 -26.72 18.14 -18.56
N GLY A 61 -26.76 18.89 -17.45
CA GLY A 61 -27.99 19.43 -16.84
C GLY A 61 -28.44 18.74 -15.54
N ALA A 62 -27.83 17.61 -15.16
CA ALA A 62 -28.00 17.00 -13.84
C ALA A 62 -26.94 17.58 -12.88
N GLY A 63 -27.32 18.56 -12.05
CA GLY A 63 -26.51 19.06 -10.92
C GLY A 63 -25.06 19.41 -11.28
N ASN A 64 -24.82 20.60 -11.85
CA ASN A 64 -23.50 21.05 -12.32
C ASN A 64 -22.37 21.10 -11.25
N ASP A 65 -22.68 20.81 -9.97
CA ASP A 65 -21.75 20.83 -8.85
C ASP A 65 -21.58 19.48 -8.12
N ASP A 66 -22.22 18.37 -8.53
CA ASP A 66 -22.13 17.08 -7.79
C ASP A 66 -20.76 16.39 -8.00
N LEU A 67 -20.02 16.02 -6.95
CA LEU A 67 -18.82 15.17 -7.07
C LEU A 67 -19.24 13.71 -7.17
N VAL A 68 -19.22 13.18 -8.40
CA VAL A 68 -19.58 11.79 -8.65
C VAL A 68 -18.32 10.93 -8.73
N ILE A 69 -18.18 9.99 -7.80
CA ILE A 69 -17.08 9.02 -7.74
C ILE A 69 -17.63 7.59 -7.83
N SER A 70 -16.89 6.71 -8.51
CA SER A 70 -17.32 5.33 -8.66
C SER A 70 -16.18 4.33 -8.59
N PHE A 71 -16.51 3.11 -8.19
CA PHE A 71 -15.62 1.97 -8.28
C PHE A 71 -16.40 0.70 -8.61
N PHE A 72 -15.93 0.00 -9.63
CA PHE A 72 -16.49 -1.27 -10.04
C PHE A 72 -15.46 -2.32 -9.65
N PHE A 73 -15.75 -3.12 -8.62
CA PHE A 73 -14.91 -4.28 -8.29
C PHE A 73 -14.78 -5.14 -9.53
N HIS A 74 -13.77 -6.00 -9.66
CA HIS A 74 -13.74 -6.98 -10.75
C HIS A 74 -13.01 -8.21 -10.26
N GLY A 75 -13.75 -9.27 -9.94
CA GLY A 75 -13.24 -10.52 -9.40
C GLY A 75 -12.28 -11.24 -10.34
N ARG A 76 -12.31 -10.91 -11.64
CA ARG A 76 -11.40 -11.42 -12.69
C ARG A 76 -10.30 -10.42 -13.06
N GLY A 77 -10.34 -9.23 -12.49
CA GLY A 77 -9.36 -8.18 -12.70
C GLY A 77 -8.07 -8.42 -11.92
N ASN A 78 -7.15 -7.48 -12.02
CA ASN A 78 -5.92 -7.52 -11.24
C ASN A 78 -6.19 -7.40 -9.72
N LYS A 79 -5.16 -7.65 -8.89
CA LYS A 79 -5.27 -7.61 -7.43
C LYS A 79 -5.91 -6.32 -6.90
N LEU A 80 -5.66 -5.17 -7.53
CA LEU A 80 -6.24 -3.90 -7.12
C LEU A 80 -7.74 -3.83 -7.45
N GLN A 81 -8.17 -4.30 -8.63
CA GLN A 81 -9.59 -4.27 -9.02
C GLN A 81 -10.49 -5.14 -8.14
N ARG A 82 -9.93 -6.13 -7.42
CA ARG A 82 -10.68 -7.01 -6.51
C ARG A 82 -10.44 -6.74 -5.04
N SER A 83 -9.75 -5.67 -4.65
CA SER A 83 -9.39 -5.44 -3.23
C SER A 83 -9.87 -4.08 -2.72
N PRO A 84 -10.13 -3.95 -1.40
CA PRO A 84 -10.43 -2.66 -0.81
C PRO A 84 -9.27 -1.66 -0.95
N LEU A 85 -8.02 -2.14 -1.02
CA LEU A 85 -6.87 -1.32 -1.36
C LEU A 85 -7.07 -0.58 -2.69
N GLY A 86 -7.49 -1.29 -3.75
CA GLY A 86 -7.75 -0.65 -5.04
C GLY A 86 -8.95 0.29 -5.03
N LEU A 87 -9.99 -0.04 -4.25
CA LEU A 87 -11.12 0.87 -3.99
C LEU A 87 -10.60 2.22 -3.46
N PHE A 88 -9.91 2.24 -2.31
CA PHE A 88 -9.45 3.49 -1.70
C PHE A 88 -8.45 4.25 -2.58
N ARG A 89 -7.56 3.54 -3.30
CA ARG A 89 -6.67 4.18 -4.29
C ARG A 89 -7.47 4.91 -5.39
N SER A 90 -8.49 4.27 -5.93
CA SER A 90 -9.33 4.82 -6.99
C SER A 90 -10.19 5.98 -6.50
N LEU A 91 -10.74 5.88 -5.29
CA LEU A 91 -11.54 6.96 -4.71
C LEU A 91 -10.69 8.19 -4.44
N LEU A 92 -9.53 8.03 -3.81
CA LEU A 92 -8.61 9.14 -3.58
C LEU A 92 -8.13 9.76 -4.87
N HIS A 93 -7.80 8.96 -5.88
CA HIS A 93 -7.44 9.50 -7.18
C HIS A 93 -8.58 10.35 -7.78
N GLN A 94 -9.82 9.86 -7.77
CA GLN A 94 -10.98 10.58 -8.30
C GLN A 94 -11.26 11.88 -7.53
N VAL A 95 -11.23 11.82 -6.20
CA VAL A 95 -11.38 13.01 -5.33
C VAL A 95 -10.27 14.01 -5.64
N LEU A 96 -9.00 13.60 -5.58
CA LEU A 96 -7.86 14.51 -5.79
C LEU A 96 -7.71 15.03 -7.22
N SER A 97 -8.26 14.31 -8.21
CA SER A 97 -8.25 14.75 -9.62
C SER A 97 -9.29 15.83 -9.91
N GLN A 98 -10.38 15.84 -9.13
CA GLN A 98 -11.50 16.77 -9.30
C GLN A 98 -11.47 17.88 -8.25
N GLU A 99 -10.85 17.65 -7.09
CA GLU A 99 -10.80 18.55 -5.94
C GLU A 99 -9.36 18.73 -5.42
N SER A 100 -8.91 19.98 -5.31
CA SER A 100 -7.54 20.32 -4.91
C SER A 100 -7.34 20.41 -3.39
N VAL A 101 -8.41 20.51 -2.60
CA VAL A 101 -8.37 20.87 -1.17
C VAL A 101 -7.64 19.83 -0.30
N ALA A 102 -7.74 18.54 -0.63
CA ALA A 102 -7.09 17.46 0.11
C ALA A 102 -5.72 17.06 -0.46
N ARG A 103 -5.24 17.71 -1.53
CA ARG A 103 -4.00 17.34 -2.21
C ARG A 103 -2.71 17.60 -1.39
N PRO A 104 -2.59 18.72 -0.65
CA PRO A 104 -1.37 19.02 0.09
C PRO A 104 -0.99 17.96 1.12
N ASP A 105 -1.97 17.41 1.85
CA ASP A 105 -1.73 16.43 2.91
C ASP A 105 -1.16 15.11 2.35
N LEU A 106 -1.70 14.62 1.23
CA LEU A 106 -1.18 13.39 0.61
C LEU A 106 0.22 13.61 0.05
N VAL A 107 0.46 14.78 -0.56
CA VAL A 107 1.77 15.14 -1.12
C VAL A 107 2.81 15.25 -0.01
N SER A 108 2.45 15.85 1.12
CA SER A 108 3.34 16.00 2.28
C SER A 108 3.70 14.64 2.88
N GLU A 109 2.72 13.77 3.09
CA GLU A 109 2.96 12.41 3.59
C GLU A 109 3.77 11.57 2.59
N PHE A 110 3.51 11.71 1.29
CA PHE A 110 4.29 11.05 0.25
C PHE A 110 5.76 11.51 0.24
N LYS A 111 6.02 12.82 0.35
CA LYS A 111 7.37 13.38 0.45
C LYS A 111 8.08 12.88 1.70
N ARG A 112 7.41 12.95 2.85
CA ARG A 112 7.92 12.44 4.13
C ARG A 112 8.30 10.96 4.05
N LYS A 113 7.45 10.10 3.48
CA LYS A 113 7.77 8.67 3.29
C LYS A 113 8.93 8.45 2.32
N ARG A 114 9.05 9.27 1.28
CA ARG A 114 10.22 9.22 0.39
C ARG A 114 11.52 9.55 1.08
N GLU A 115 11.51 10.55 1.95
CA GLU A 115 12.69 10.98 2.71
C GLU A 115 13.06 10.00 3.83
N THR A 116 12.07 9.42 4.50
CA THR A 116 12.28 8.53 5.67
C THR A 116 12.48 7.06 5.32
N ILE A 117 11.73 6.53 4.34
CA ILE A 117 11.74 5.10 3.98
C ILE A 117 12.43 4.86 2.63
N GLY A 118 12.44 5.86 1.74
CA GLY A 118 13.05 5.82 0.41
C GLY A 118 12.04 5.71 -0.74
N GLU A 119 12.44 5.23 -1.91
CA GLU A 119 11.59 5.29 -3.10
C GLU A 119 10.38 4.31 -3.05
N PRO A 120 9.18 4.76 -3.49
CA PRO A 120 7.97 3.95 -3.50
C PRO A 120 8.07 2.81 -4.54
N GLY A 121 7.53 1.65 -4.21
CA GLY A 121 7.52 0.46 -5.07
C GLY A 121 8.66 -0.52 -4.80
N GLU A 122 9.83 -0.04 -4.36
CA GLU A 122 10.98 -0.85 -3.97
C GLU A 122 11.07 -1.03 -2.45
N LYS A 123 11.04 0.08 -1.70
CA LYS A 123 11.19 0.06 -0.24
C LYS A 123 9.87 0.12 0.52
N TRP A 124 8.82 0.70 -0.07
CA TRP A 124 7.50 0.76 0.55
C TRP A 124 6.37 0.85 -0.48
N GLN A 125 5.16 0.44 -0.06
CA GLN A 125 3.92 0.60 -0.80
C GLN A 125 2.82 1.11 0.13
N TRP A 126 1.87 1.86 -0.42
CA TRP A 126 0.71 2.34 0.32
C TRP A 126 -0.13 1.18 0.85
N GLN A 127 -0.35 1.16 2.16
CA GLN A 127 -1.20 0.18 2.81
C GLN A 127 -2.68 0.59 2.74
N GLN A 128 -3.57 -0.40 2.78
CA GLN A 128 -5.02 -0.17 2.68
C GLN A 128 -5.53 0.77 3.79
N GLU A 129 -5.05 0.56 5.01
CA GLU A 129 -5.49 1.30 6.19
C GLU A 129 -5.10 2.78 6.12
N GLU A 130 -3.91 3.07 5.60
CA GLU A 130 -3.40 4.43 5.43
C GLU A 130 -4.26 5.21 4.44
N LEU A 131 -4.53 4.62 3.28
CA LEU A 131 -5.37 5.23 2.25
C LEU A 131 -6.81 5.40 2.71
N ARG A 132 -7.33 4.44 3.48
CA ARG A 132 -8.65 4.57 4.11
C ARG A 132 -8.70 5.77 5.05
N ARG A 133 -7.74 5.89 5.98
CA ARG A 133 -7.68 7.01 6.93
C ARG A 133 -7.54 8.34 6.20
N PHE A 134 -6.72 8.37 5.16
CA PHE A 134 -6.56 9.56 4.33
C PHE A 134 -7.89 9.98 3.69
N PHE A 135 -8.60 9.03 3.05
CA PHE A 135 -9.94 9.28 2.50
C PHE A 135 -10.94 9.75 3.57
N GLU A 136 -10.91 9.15 4.75
CA GLU A 136 -11.77 9.58 5.88
C GLU A 136 -11.48 11.01 6.34
N SER A 137 -10.21 11.44 6.31
CA SER A 137 -9.80 12.81 6.68
C SER A 137 -10.06 13.84 5.58
N SER A 138 -10.11 13.42 4.31
CA SER A 138 -10.38 14.31 3.18
C SER A 138 -11.88 14.54 2.96
N LEU A 139 -12.70 13.53 3.25
CA LEU A 139 -14.13 13.56 2.93
C LEU A 139 -14.91 14.73 3.55
N PRO A 140 -14.74 15.10 4.84
CA PRO A 140 -15.45 16.25 5.40
C PRO A 140 -15.14 17.56 4.67
N ARG A 141 -13.87 17.80 4.34
CA ARG A 141 -13.42 18.98 3.60
C ARG A 141 -13.99 19.01 2.18
N THR A 142 -14.12 17.86 1.54
CA THR A 142 -14.77 17.76 0.22
C THR A 142 -16.27 18.05 0.30
N LEU A 143 -16.94 17.56 1.35
CA LEU A 143 -18.37 17.75 1.58
C LEU A 143 -18.75 19.20 1.92
N GLU A 144 -17.82 20.00 2.44
CA GLU A 144 -18.00 21.46 2.63
C GLU A 144 -18.05 22.22 1.31
N VAL A 145 -17.42 21.69 0.25
CA VAL A 145 -17.35 22.35 -1.05
C VAL A 145 -18.55 21.97 -1.92
N ARG A 146 -18.90 20.67 -1.97
CA ARG A 146 -19.95 20.16 -2.86
C ARG A 146 -20.54 18.81 -2.42
N PRO A 147 -21.76 18.46 -2.87
CA PRO A 147 -22.35 17.14 -2.65
C PRO A 147 -21.49 16.00 -3.21
N VAL A 148 -21.42 14.86 -2.52
CA VAL A 148 -20.64 13.69 -2.97
C VAL A 148 -21.56 12.48 -3.21
N TRP A 149 -21.48 11.93 -4.42
CA TRP A 149 -22.20 10.73 -4.84
C TRP A 149 -21.24 9.60 -5.10
N PHE A 150 -21.43 8.49 -4.39
CA PHE A 150 -20.52 7.36 -4.40
C PHE A 150 -21.20 6.08 -4.89
N PHE A 151 -20.77 5.57 -6.04
CA PHE A 151 -21.29 4.34 -6.64
C PHE A 151 -20.28 3.19 -6.54
N VAL A 152 -20.68 2.06 -5.94
CA VAL A 152 -19.86 0.84 -5.82
C VAL A 152 -20.57 -0.35 -6.44
N ASP A 153 -19.98 -0.92 -7.48
CA ASP A 153 -20.52 -2.12 -8.14
C ASP A 153 -19.87 -3.41 -7.65
N ALA A 154 -20.68 -4.45 -7.54
CA ALA A 154 -20.31 -5.83 -7.29
C ALA A 154 -19.44 -6.00 -6.03
N LEU A 155 -19.91 -5.47 -4.90
CA LEU A 155 -19.18 -5.53 -3.63
C LEU A 155 -18.80 -6.97 -3.23
N ASP A 156 -19.62 -7.96 -3.59
CA ASP A 156 -19.33 -9.37 -3.36
C ASP A 156 -18.04 -9.88 -4.04
N GLU A 157 -17.55 -9.20 -5.07
CA GLU A 157 -16.37 -9.62 -5.82
C GLU A 157 -15.03 -9.27 -5.14
N CYS A 158 -15.05 -8.54 -4.01
CA CYS A 158 -13.86 -8.34 -3.18
C CYS A 158 -13.63 -9.45 -2.12
N GLY A 159 -14.54 -10.42 -2.06
CA GLY A 159 -14.51 -11.49 -1.06
C GLY A 159 -15.44 -11.20 0.12
N LYS A 160 -15.88 -12.29 0.77
CA LYS A 160 -16.90 -12.28 1.84
C LYS A 160 -16.54 -11.30 2.98
N ASP A 161 -15.37 -11.47 3.57
CA ASP A 161 -15.00 -10.72 4.78
C ASP A 161 -14.78 -9.24 4.48
N ASP A 162 -14.16 -8.93 3.35
CA ASP A 162 -13.91 -7.56 2.91
C ASP A 162 -15.21 -6.85 2.53
N ALA A 163 -16.15 -7.54 1.87
CA ALA A 163 -17.48 -7.01 1.58
C ALA A 163 -18.23 -6.63 2.87
N ILE A 164 -18.19 -7.49 3.91
CA ILE A 164 -18.79 -7.18 5.21
C ILE A 164 -18.15 -5.95 5.85
N LYS A 165 -16.80 -5.92 5.89
CA LYS A 165 -16.05 -4.82 6.50
C LYS A 165 -16.33 -3.50 5.79
N LEU A 166 -16.34 -3.49 4.46
CA LEU A 166 -16.67 -2.31 3.65
C LEU A 166 -18.11 -1.86 3.83
N PHE A 167 -19.07 -2.79 3.87
CA PHE A 167 -20.47 -2.43 4.08
C PHE A 167 -20.71 -1.80 5.46
N ARG A 168 -20.11 -2.36 6.52
CA ARG A 168 -20.12 -1.74 7.87
C ARG A 168 -19.42 -0.38 7.86
N TRP A 169 -18.33 -0.26 7.11
CA TRP A 169 -17.61 0.99 6.97
C TRP A 169 -18.47 2.08 6.33
N PHE A 170 -19.17 1.81 5.21
CA PHE A 170 -20.08 2.76 4.57
C PHE A 170 -21.15 3.26 5.54
N LYS A 171 -21.77 2.36 6.32
CA LYS A 171 -22.75 2.73 7.36
C LYS A 171 -22.14 3.61 8.45
N SER A 172 -20.97 3.23 8.96
CA SER A 172 -20.28 4.02 10.00
C SER A 172 -19.98 5.45 9.55
N ARG A 173 -19.78 5.66 8.23
CA ARG A 173 -19.52 7.01 7.69
C ARG A 173 -20.77 7.88 7.70
N LEU A 174 -21.93 7.31 7.42
CA LEU A 174 -23.20 8.03 7.49
C LEU A 174 -23.65 8.33 8.93
N GLN A 175 -23.16 7.57 9.91
CA GLN A 175 -23.49 7.77 11.33
C GLN A 175 -22.56 8.74 12.07
N LYS A 176 -21.36 9.01 11.53
CA LYS A 176 -20.44 10.00 12.10
C LYS A 176 -20.92 11.41 11.76
N SER A 177 -20.62 12.38 12.62
CA SER A 177 -20.96 13.79 12.41
C SER A 177 -20.34 14.29 11.10
N LEU A 178 -21.14 14.34 10.05
CA LEU A 178 -20.81 15.05 8.81
C LEU A 178 -21.00 16.56 9.03
N PRO A 179 -20.35 17.43 8.24
CA PRO A 179 -20.58 18.86 8.31
C PRO A 179 -22.08 19.21 8.19
N PRO A 180 -22.58 20.25 8.89
CA PRO A 180 -23.98 20.66 8.78
C PRO A 180 -24.34 20.97 7.33
N TYR A 181 -25.52 20.51 6.87
CA TYR A 181 -26.02 20.70 5.51
C TYR A 181 -25.23 20.00 4.37
N SER A 182 -24.32 19.07 4.70
CA SER A 182 -23.61 18.28 3.69
C SER A 182 -24.49 17.19 3.06
N GLN A 183 -24.35 17.00 1.75
CA GLN A 183 -25.04 15.93 1.01
C GLN A 183 -24.10 14.77 0.67
N PHE A 184 -24.39 13.56 1.17
CA PHE A 184 -23.54 12.38 0.96
C PHE A 184 -24.34 11.11 0.66
N HIS A 185 -24.28 10.65 -0.59
CA HIS A 185 -25.06 9.52 -1.09
C HIS A 185 -24.16 8.36 -1.47
N ILE A 186 -24.44 7.17 -0.94
CA ILE A 186 -23.71 5.93 -1.29
C ILE A 186 -24.70 4.93 -1.93
N CYS A 187 -24.37 4.39 -3.10
CA CYS A 187 -25.13 3.35 -3.78
C CYS A 187 -24.25 2.13 -4.04
N VAL A 188 -24.67 0.96 -3.55
CA VAL A 188 -23.90 -0.29 -3.62
C VAL A 188 -24.72 -1.39 -4.27
N THR A 189 -24.11 -2.16 -5.17
CA THR A 189 -24.69 -3.42 -5.69
C THR A 189 -24.02 -4.65 -5.07
N CYS A 190 -24.81 -5.67 -4.76
CA CYS A 190 -24.32 -6.95 -4.21
C CYS A 190 -25.32 -8.10 -4.46
N ARG A 191 -24.88 -9.36 -4.36
CA ARG A 191 -25.75 -10.55 -4.48
C ARG A 191 -26.61 -10.82 -3.25
N HIS A 192 -27.60 -11.72 -3.42
CA HIS A 192 -28.28 -12.41 -2.32
C HIS A 192 -27.35 -13.38 -1.60
N TYR A 193 -26.39 -12.86 -0.85
CA TYR A 193 -25.53 -13.68 -0.01
C TYR A 193 -26.09 -13.71 1.43
N PRO A 194 -26.15 -14.86 2.13
CA PRO A 194 -26.47 -14.90 3.57
C PRO A 194 -25.40 -14.23 4.47
N ILE A 195 -24.49 -13.44 3.91
CA ILE A 195 -23.35 -12.82 4.58
C ILE A 195 -23.70 -11.45 5.17
N LEU A 196 -24.55 -10.69 4.49
CA LEU A 196 -24.98 -9.36 4.90
C LEU A 196 -26.40 -9.46 5.44
N ASP A 197 -26.53 -9.88 6.70
CA ASP A 197 -27.75 -9.77 7.48
C ASP A 197 -27.73 -8.44 8.24
N GLN A 198 -27.87 -7.35 7.49
CA GLN A 198 -27.74 -6.01 8.05
C GLN A 198 -28.86 -5.11 7.52
N ASP A 199 -29.59 -4.49 8.45
CA ASP A 199 -30.69 -3.58 8.15
C ASP A 199 -30.20 -2.35 7.37
N CYS A 200 -30.74 -2.14 6.17
CA CYS A 200 -30.44 -0.98 5.34
C CYS A 200 -31.76 -0.27 5.05
N GLU A 201 -31.77 1.05 5.21
CA GLU A 201 -32.98 1.86 5.07
C GLU A 201 -33.55 1.82 3.64
N PHE A 202 -32.66 1.88 2.64
CA PHE A 202 -33.03 1.88 1.23
C PHE A 202 -32.55 0.58 0.56
N ILE A 203 -33.48 -0.29 0.20
CA ILE A 203 -33.22 -1.56 -0.50
C ILE A 203 -34.05 -1.65 -1.77
N ILE A 204 -33.42 -2.06 -2.88
CA ILE A 204 -34.08 -2.37 -4.15
C ILE A 204 -33.68 -3.79 -4.58
N ARG A 205 -34.67 -4.58 -4.99
CA ARG A 205 -34.49 -5.94 -5.52
C ARG A 205 -34.82 -5.95 -7.01
N PRO A 206 -33.82 -5.96 -7.90
CA PRO A 206 -34.07 -5.87 -9.35
C PRO A 206 -35.01 -6.94 -9.88
N GLU A 207 -34.90 -8.17 -9.37
CA GLU A 207 -35.73 -9.31 -9.80
C GLU A 207 -37.23 -9.14 -9.57
N ASP A 208 -37.64 -8.28 -8.64
CA ASP A 208 -39.05 -8.01 -8.36
C ASP A 208 -39.62 -6.91 -9.28
N GLU A 209 -38.75 -6.14 -9.94
CA GLU A 209 -39.10 -4.90 -10.65
C GLU A 209 -38.76 -4.95 -12.17
N ASN A 210 -37.88 -5.85 -12.60
CA ASN A 210 -37.28 -5.83 -13.93
C ASN A 210 -38.06 -6.61 -15.01
N THR A 211 -39.24 -7.17 -14.72
CA THR A 211 -40.03 -7.99 -15.66
C THR A 211 -40.29 -7.26 -16.98
N LYS A 212 -40.64 -5.97 -16.92
CA LYS A 212 -40.91 -5.14 -18.11
C LYS A 212 -39.66 -4.90 -18.95
N ASP A 213 -38.49 -4.75 -18.31
CA ASP A 213 -37.24 -4.59 -19.03
C ASP A 213 -36.84 -5.90 -19.73
N ILE A 214 -37.03 -7.05 -19.05
CA ILE A 214 -36.81 -8.38 -19.66
C ILE A 214 -37.72 -8.55 -20.87
N SER A 215 -39.01 -8.25 -20.76
CA SER A 215 -39.94 -8.40 -21.89
C SER A 215 -39.58 -7.47 -23.05
N THR A 216 -39.15 -6.25 -22.76
CA THR A 216 -38.69 -5.29 -23.77
C THR A 216 -37.44 -5.79 -24.47
N TYR A 217 -36.47 -6.34 -23.72
CA TYR A 217 -35.26 -6.95 -24.26
C TYR A 217 -35.58 -8.14 -25.17
N VAL A 218 -36.38 -9.11 -24.69
CA VAL A 218 -36.74 -10.32 -25.44
C VAL A 218 -37.46 -9.95 -26.74
N GLN A 219 -38.43 -9.03 -26.69
CA GLN A 219 -39.16 -8.58 -27.87
C GLN A 219 -38.23 -7.94 -28.91
N MET A 220 -37.26 -7.14 -28.45
CA MET A 220 -36.30 -6.46 -29.32
C MET A 220 -35.31 -7.44 -29.96
N GLN A 221 -34.85 -8.46 -29.24
CA GLN A 221 -33.92 -9.44 -29.83
C GLN A 221 -34.62 -10.35 -30.85
N LEU A 222 -35.91 -10.67 -30.63
CA LEU A 222 -36.68 -11.53 -31.52
C LEU A 222 -37.36 -10.78 -32.67
N SER A 223 -37.29 -9.45 -32.73
CA SER A 223 -37.91 -8.64 -33.80
C SER A 223 -37.28 -8.83 -35.18
N GLY A 224 -36.17 -9.58 -35.29
CA GLY A 224 -35.58 -9.97 -36.57
C GLY A 224 -36.41 -11.01 -37.35
N SER A 225 -37.39 -11.65 -36.69
CA SER A 225 -38.36 -12.57 -37.30
C SER A 225 -39.77 -12.18 -36.86
N ASP A 226 -40.58 -11.70 -37.80
CA ASP A 226 -41.96 -11.29 -37.53
C ASP A 226 -42.81 -12.46 -36.97
N GLU A 227 -42.53 -13.68 -37.41
CA GLU A 227 -43.18 -14.90 -36.92
C GLU A 227 -42.89 -15.18 -35.45
N LEU A 228 -41.62 -15.02 -35.02
CA LEU A 228 -41.25 -15.19 -33.60
C LEU A 228 -41.79 -14.04 -32.75
N ALA A 229 -41.68 -12.80 -33.24
CA ALA A 229 -42.06 -11.60 -32.51
C ALA A 229 -43.57 -11.52 -32.23
N LEU A 230 -44.41 -12.08 -33.11
CA LEU A 230 -45.88 -12.13 -32.96
C LEU A 230 -46.39 -13.37 -32.22
N SER A 231 -45.51 -14.32 -31.89
CA SER A 231 -45.86 -15.57 -31.21
C SER A 231 -46.04 -15.40 -29.69
N GLN A 232 -46.41 -16.47 -28.98
CA GLN A 232 -46.42 -16.52 -27.51
C GLN A 232 -45.03 -16.73 -26.89
N ILE A 233 -43.99 -16.97 -27.69
CA ILE A 233 -42.64 -17.30 -27.23
C ILE A 233 -42.00 -16.15 -26.42
N PRO A 234 -42.06 -14.86 -26.85
CA PRO A 234 -41.50 -13.75 -26.08
C PRO A 234 -42.08 -13.62 -24.66
N VAL A 235 -43.40 -13.81 -24.53
CA VAL A 235 -44.11 -13.78 -23.24
C VAL A 235 -43.66 -14.93 -22.37
N LEU A 236 -43.61 -16.14 -22.93
CA LEU A 236 -43.21 -17.34 -22.20
C LEU A 236 -41.76 -17.25 -21.66
N ILE A 237 -40.83 -16.72 -22.46
CA ILE A 237 -39.45 -16.46 -22.01
C ILE A 237 -39.44 -15.43 -20.87
N SER A 238 -40.20 -14.35 -21.00
CA SER A 238 -40.24 -13.27 -20.01
C SER A 238 -40.77 -13.75 -18.66
N ASP A 239 -41.82 -14.58 -18.67
CA ASP A 239 -42.43 -15.15 -17.47
C ASP A 239 -41.50 -16.17 -16.80
N HIS A 240 -40.88 -17.07 -17.58
CA HIS A 240 -39.97 -18.08 -17.04
C HIS A 240 -38.66 -17.49 -16.49
N ALA A 241 -38.18 -16.38 -17.04
CA ALA A 241 -36.92 -15.75 -16.62
C ALA A 241 -36.89 -15.33 -15.14
N SER A 242 -38.05 -15.14 -14.50
CA SER A 242 -38.17 -14.92 -13.04
C SER A 242 -37.19 -13.88 -12.47
N GLY A 243 -37.01 -12.79 -13.22
CA GLY A 243 -36.14 -11.66 -12.87
C GLY A 243 -34.64 -11.83 -13.17
N VAL A 244 -34.24 -12.90 -13.87
CA VAL A 244 -32.85 -13.22 -14.20
C VAL A 244 -32.56 -12.93 -15.69
N PHE A 245 -32.02 -11.75 -15.99
CA PHE A 245 -31.66 -11.34 -17.36
C PHE A 245 -30.72 -12.31 -18.08
N MET A 246 -29.74 -12.89 -17.37
CA MET A 246 -28.81 -13.85 -17.96
C MET A 246 -29.54 -15.10 -18.48
N TRP A 247 -30.61 -15.54 -17.79
CA TRP A 247 -31.44 -16.64 -18.25
C TRP A 247 -32.16 -16.27 -19.55
N ALA A 248 -32.82 -15.10 -19.57
CA ALA A 248 -33.53 -14.62 -20.76
C ALA A 248 -32.60 -14.49 -21.98
N ARG A 249 -31.37 -13.97 -21.79
CA ARG A 249 -30.36 -13.88 -22.85
C ARG A 249 -30.00 -15.25 -23.44
N LEU A 250 -29.68 -16.22 -22.59
CA LEU A 250 -29.27 -17.56 -23.04
C LEU A 250 -30.40 -18.30 -23.76
N VAL A 251 -31.65 -18.12 -23.31
CA VAL A 251 -32.82 -18.76 -23.93
C VAL A 251 -33.16 -18.09 -25.26
N VAL A 252 -33.06 -16.76 -25.37
CA VAL A 252 -33.23 -16.04 -26.64
C VAL A 252 -32.21 -16.50 -27.67
N GLU A 253 -30.93 -16.65 -27.29
CA GLU A 253 -29.89 -17.17 -28.19
C GLU A 253 -30.25 -18.59 -28.68
N GLN A 254 -30.69 -19.49 -27.78
CA GLN A 254 -31.15 -20.83 -28.17
C GLN A 254 -32.36 -20.79 -29.11
N VAL A 255 -33.34 -19.92 -28.86
CA VAL A 255 -34.53 -19.78 -29.72
C VAL A 255 -34.17 -19.28 -31.12
N LEU A 256 -33.25 -18.31 -31.21
CA LEU A 256 -32.74 -17.82 -32.48
C LEU A 256 -31.99 -18.92 -33.24
N ASP A 257 -31.17 -19.72 -32.56
CA ASP A 257 -30.47 -20.85 -33.17
C ASP A 257 -31.45 -21.90 -33.72
N LEU A 258 -32.45 -22.32 -32.93
CA LEU A 258 -33.49 -23.26 -33.37
C LEU A 258 -34.31 -22.74 -34.55
N ASN A 259 -34.62 -21.43 -34.55
CA ASN A 259 -35.29 -20.79 -35.67
C ASN A 259 -34.42 -20.75 -36.94
N ASN A 260 -33.12 -20.48 -36.80
CA ASN A 260 -32.16 -20.52 -37.91
C ASN A 260 -31.94 -21.94 -38.44
N GLU A 261 -32.12 -22.98 -37.60
CA GLU A 261 -32.14 -24.39 -37.98
C GLU A 261 -33.45 -24.82 -38.67
N GLY A 262 -34.45 -23.93 -38.76
CA GLY A 262 -35.72 -24.17 -39.46
C GLY A 262 -36.76 -24.93 -38.64
N MET A 263 -36.63 -24.94 -37.31
CA MET A 263 -37.60 -25.58 -36.41
C MET A 263 -38.94 -24.83 -36.39
N GLY A 264 -40.07 -25.56 -36.35
CA GLY A 264 -41.40 -24.96 -36.29
C GLY A 264 -41.72 -24.30 -34.93
N LEU A 265 -42.53 -23.23 -34.94
CA LEU A 265 -42.85 -22.42 -33.74
C LEU A 265 -43.39 -23.23 -32.55
N GLU A 266 -44.24 -24.23 -32.78
CA GLU A 266 -44.78 -25.08 -31.69
C GLU A 266 -43.71 -25.96 -31.04
N GLU A 267 -42.72 -26.39 -31.80
CA GLU A 267 -41.62 -27.20 -31.30
C GLU A 267 -40.60 -26.34 -30.54
N ILE A 268 -40.35 -25.11 -31.00
CA ILE A 268 -39.59 -24.11 -30.26
C ILE A 268 -40.30 -23.80 -28.93
N LYS A 269 -41.62 -23.55 -28.95
CA LYS A 269 -42.41 -23.28 -27.74
C LYS A 269 -42.36 -24.42 -26.73
N LYS A 270 -42.47 -25.66 -27.21
CA LYS A 270 -42.31 -26.87 -26.37
C LYS A 270 -40.91 -26.94 -25.76
N THR A 271 -39.88 -26.62 -26.55
CA THR A 271 -38.49 -26.62 -26.07
C THR A 271 -38.28 -25.59 -24.97
N VAL A 272 -38.75 -24.34 -25.15
CA VAL A 272 -38.65 -23.28 -24.13
C VAL A 272 -39.41 -23.66 -22.85
N SER A 273 -40.58 -24.29 -22.97
CA SER A 273 -41.37 -24.75 -21.81
C SER A 273 -40.66 -25.83 -20.98
N LEU A 274 -39.74 -26.58 -21.59
CA LEU A 274 -38.91 -27.61 -20.94
C LEU A 274 -37.59 -27.07 -20.40
N ILE A 275 -37.35 -25.76 -20.49
CA ILE A 275 -36.16 -25.13 -19.92
C ILE A 275 -36.43 -24.85 -18.43
N PRO A 276 -35.56 -25.31 -17.51
CA PRO A 276 -35.72 -25.04 -16.10
C PRO A 276 -35.64 -23.53 -15.80
N PRO A 277 -36.45 -23.01 -14.87
CA PRO A 277 -36.47 -21.58 -14.55
C PRO A 277 -35.24 -21.13 -13.74
N GLU A 278 -34.54 -22.06 -13.08
CA GLU A 278 -33.33 -21.75 -12.33
C GLU A 278 -32.10 -21.67 -13.26
N LEU A 279 -31.28 -20.62 -13.08
CA LEU A 279 -30.11 -20.37 -13.91
C LEU A 279 -29.05 -21.49 -13.79
N ASP A 280 -28.87 -22.05 -12.60
CA ASP A 280 -27.91 -23.14 -12.35
C ASP A 280 -28.32 -24.44 -13.06
N GLU A 281 -29.63 -24.75 -13.07
CA GLU A 281 -30.17 -25.91 -13.79
C GLU A 281 -30.08 -25.72 -15.31
N LEU A 282 -30.28 -24.49 -15.81
CA LEU A 282 -30.04 -24.15 -17.21
C LEU A 282 -28.58 -24.37 -17.58
N TYR A 283 -27.62 -23.91 -16.76
CA TYR A 283 -26.21 -24.21 -16.98
C TYR A 283 -25.95 -25.72 -16.99
N HIS A 284 -26.49 -26.47 -16.02
CA HIS A 284 -26.35 -27.91 -15.98
C HIS A 284 -26.82 -28.59 -17.28
N LYS A 285 -27.99 -28.20 -17.80
CA LYS A 285 -28.53 -28.70 -19.08
C LYS A 285 -27.62 -28.37 -20.27
N LEU A 286 -27.06 -27.16 -20.32
CA LEU A 286 -26.13 -26.75 -21.38
C LEU A 286 -24.80 -27.53 -21.35
N VAL A 287 -24.30 -27.87 -20.15
CA VAL A 287 -23.00 -28.52 -19.99
C VAL A 287 -23.04 -30.05 -20.03
N GLN A 288 -24.23 -30.66 -19.94
CA GLN A 288 -24.41 -32.11 -19.78
C GLN A 288 -23.70 -32.96 -20.86
N ASP A 289 -23.68 -32.48 -22.11
CA ASP A 289 -22.99 -33.16 -23.21
C ASP A 289 -21.52 -32.75 -23.40
N MET A 290 -21.04 -31.72 -22.70
CA MET A 290 -19.65 -31.25 -22.82
C MET A 290 -18.65 -32.23 -22.21
N GLY A 291 -19.05 -33.05 -21.23
CA GLY A 291 -18.18 -34.04 -20.58
C GLY A 291 -17.64 -35.14 -21.51
N LYS A 292 -18.14 -35.22 -22.76
CA LYS A 292 -17.68 -36.16 -23.79
C LYS A 292 -16.43 -35.67 -24.55
N ASP A 293 -16.15 -34.36 -24.57
CA ASP A 293 -14.98 -33.78 -25.25
C ASP A 293 -13.93 -33.32 -24.20
N PRO A 294 -12.77 -33.99 -24.10
CA PRO A 294 -11.69 -33.59 -23.18
C PRO A 294 -11.23 -32.14 -23.34
N ALA A 295 -11.34 -31.56 -24.55
CA ALA A 295 -10.98 -30.17 -24.81
C ALA A 295 -11.93 -29.19 -24.12
N SER A 296 -13.20 -29.55 -23.91
CA SER A 296 -14.18 -28.71 -23.20
C SER A 296 -13.84 -28.60 -21.72
N LEU A 297 -13.52 -29.74 -21.09
CA LEU A 297 -13.05 -29.77 -19.70
C LEU A 297 -11.77 -28.95 -19.52
N LYS A 298 -10.82 -29.14 -20.42
CA LYS A 298 -9.53 -28.45 -20.42
C LYS A 298 -9.70 -26.92 -20.55
N LEU A 299 -10.58 -26.46 -21.45
CA LEU A 299 -10.94 -25.05 -21.59
C LEU A 299 -11.55 -24.47 -20.30
N VAL A 300 -12.55 -25.16 -19.74
CA VAL A 300 -13.22 -24.73 -18.50
C VAL A 300 -12.22 -24.64 -17.34
N GLN A 301 -11.33 -25.63 -17.19
CA GLN A 301 -10.29 -25.64 -16.16
C GLN A 301 -9.37 -24.41 -16.26
N TRP A 302 -8.93 -24.04 -17.46
CA TRP A 302 -8.05 -22.88 -17.60
C TRP A 302 -8.75 -21.55 -17.33
N ILE A 303 -10.00 -21.38 -17.75
CA ILE A 303 -10.74 -20.16 -17.43
C ILE A 303 -11.01 -20.07 -15.91
N CYS A 304 -11.23 -21.21 -15.23
CA CYS A 304 -11.49 -21.24 -13.80
C CYS A 304 -10.23 -20.96 -12.96
N PHE A 305 -9.13 -21.66 -13.26
CA PHE A 305 -7.98 -21.83 -12.35
C PHE A 305 -6.71 -21.10 -12.77
N ALA A 306 -6.67 -20.46 -13.94
CA ALA A 306 -5.54 -19.60 -14.27
C ALA A 306 -5.37 -18.47 -13.24
N THR A 307 -4.13 -18.09 -12.92
CA THR A 307 -3.79 -17.04 -11.94
C THR A 307 -4.35 -15.67 -12.35
N ARG A 308 -4.54 -15.48 -13.65
CA ARG A 308 -5.23 -14.36 -14.30
C ARG A 308 -5.90 -14.86 -15.60
N PRO A 309 -6.87 -14.12 -16.17
CA PRO A 309 -7.39 -14.42 -17.50
C PRO A 309 -6.26 -14.52 -18.53
N LEU A 310 -6.29 -15.58 -19.33
CA LEU A 310 -5.34 -15.82 -20.41
C LEU A 310 -5.72 -14.98 -21.63
N SER A 311 -4.72 -14.40 -22.29
CA SER A 311 -4.92 -13.80 -23.61
C SER A 311 -5.28 -14.88 -24.64
N LEU A 312 -5.87 -14.48 -25.76
CA LEU A 312 -6.23 -15.40 -26.84
C LEU A 312 -5.01 -16.17 -27.36
N ALA A 313 -3.85 -15.52 -27.45
CA ALA A 313 -2.59 -16.12 -27.87
C ALA A 313 -2.01 -17.06 -26.80
N GLU A 314 -2.10 -16.69 -25.52
CA GLU A 314 -1.71 -17.54 -24.39
C GLU A 314 -2.58 -18.79 -24.30
N LEU A 315 -3.91 -18.63 -24.40
CA LEU A 315 -4.85 -19.74 -24.36
C LEU A 315 -4.66 -20.68 -25.56
N ARG A 316 -4.37 -20.16 -26.75
CA ARG A 316 -4.05 -20.99 -27.92
C ARG A 316 -2.91 -21.96 -27.63
N TRP A 317 -1.83 -21.45 -27.05
CA TRP A 317 -0.68 -22.27 -26.66
C TRP A 317 -1.03 -23.22 -25.52
N ALA A 318 -1.71 -22.73 -24.48
CA ALA A 318 -2.20 -23.58 -23.40
C ALA A 318 -2.97 -24.77 -24.01
N MET A 319 -4.01 -24.53 -24.83
CA MET A 319 -4.86 -25.54 -25.53
C MET A 319 -4.06 -26.58 -26.29
N ALA A 320 -3.06 -26.14 -27.06
CA ALA A 320 -2.23 -27.02 -27.86
C ALA A 320 -1.24 -27.87 -27.05
N ILE A 321 -0.75 -27.35 -25.92
CA ILE A 321 0.18 -28.07 -25.06
C ILE A 321 -0.59 -29.14 -24.31
N ASP A 322 -0.20 -30.39 -24.54
CA ASP A 322 -0.76 -31.49 -23.80
C ASP A 322 -0.08 -31.56 -22.43
N ALA A 323 -0.85 -31.56 -21.35
CA ALA A 323 -0.32 -31.73 -19.99
C ALA A 323 0.01 -33.19 -19.70
N ASP A 324 -0.53 -34.15 -20.47
CA ASP A 324 -0.41 -35.59 -20.22
C ASP A 324 0.57 -36.28 -21.18
N TYR A 325 0.91 -35.70 -22.33
CA TYR A 325 1.87 -36.26 -23.31
C TYR A 325 3.22 -35.53 -23.42
N PRO A 326 4.37 -36.23 -23.40
CA PRO A 326 5.70 -35.62 -23.51
C PRO A 326 5.93 -35.07 -24.92
N GLN A 327 5.79 -33.75 -25.10
CA GLN A 327 6.13 -33.02 -26.32
C GLN A 327 7.49 -32.33 -26.14
N ARG A 328 8.37 -32.39 -27.15
CA ARG A 328 9.71 -31.76 -27.07
C ARG A 328 9.85 -30.47 -27.87
N SER A 329 9.02 -30.24 -28.91
CA SER A 329 9.11 -29.03 -29.74
C SER A 329 7.77 -28.29 -29.87
N LEU A 330 7.84 -26.96 -29.97
CA LEU A 330 6.66 -26.14 -30.27
C LEU A 330 6.14 -26.40 -31.69
N GLN A 331 7.00 -26.78 -32.64
CA GLN A 331 6.60 -27.16 -33.99
C GLN A 331 5.71 -28.42 -34.03
N GLU A 332 5.97 -29.41 -33.18
CA GLU A 332 5.08 -30.57 -33.01
C GLU A 332 3.71 -30.17 -32.46
N CYS A 333 3.68 -29.20 -31.54
CA CYS A 333 2.43 -28.66 -31.01
C CYS A 333 1.63 -27.92 -32.10
N GLU A 334 2.31 -27.15 -32.97
CA GLU A 334 1.65 -26.44 -34.07
C GLU A 334 1.11 -27.35 -35.18
N SER A 335 1.75 -28.50 -35.41
CA SER A 335 1.36 -29.43 -36.47
C SER A 335 0.21 -30.37 -36.05
N ARG A 336 -0.09 -30.46 -34.75
CA ARG A 336 -1.28 -31.15 -34.22
C ARG A 336 -2.57 -30.37 -34.49
N GLY A 337 -3.68 -31.09 -34.65
CA GLY A 337 -5.00 -30.52 -34.92
C GLY A 337 -5.56 -29.59 -33.82
N ASP A 338 -4.93 -29.58 -32.64
CA ASP A 338 -5.34 -28.77 -31.47
C ASP A 338 -4.83 -27.32 -31.53
N TYR A 339 -3.79 -27.02 -32.32
CA TYR A 339 -3.29 -25.65 -32.50
C TYR A 339 -4.02 -24.92 -33.64
N ILE A 340 -4.82 -23.91 -33.28
CA ILE A 340 -5.65 -23.17 -34.24
C ILE A 340 -5.00 -21.83 -34.59
N ARG A 341 -4.40 -21.75 -35.78
CA ARG A 341 -3.66 -20.55 -36.26
C ARG A 341 -4.51 -19.28 -36.41
N GLY A 342 -5.78 -19.40 -36.77
CA GLY A 342 -6.65 -18.23 -37.03
C GLY A 342 -7.50 -17.84 -35.83
N ASP A 343 -7.49 -16.55 -35.46
CA ASP A 343 -8.30 -15.98 -34.37
C ASP A 343 -9.80 -16.30 -34.52
N GLU A 344 -10.37 -16.12 -35.72
CA GLU A 344 -11.80 -16.39 -35.98
C GLU A 344 -12.16 -17.88 -35.90
N ARG A 345 -11.22 -18.76 -36.24
CA ARG A 345 -11.42 -20.21 -36.11
C ARG A 345 -11.32 -20.63 -34.64
N LEU A 346 -10.39 -20.04 -33.89
CA LEU A 346 -10.24 -20.27 -32.46
C LEU A 346 -11.48 -19.75 -31.71
N LYS A 347 -11.99 -18.57 -32.06
CA LYS A 347 -13.25 -18.03 -31.52
C LYS A 347 -14.42 -18.98 -31.71
N ARG A 348 -14.64 -19.49 -32.94
CA ARG A 348 -15.69 -20.50 -33.21
C ARG A 348 -15.48 -21.78 -32.41
N ARG A 349 -14.24 -22.26 -32.28
CA ARG A 349 -13.92 -23.44 -31.44
C ARG A 349 -14.22 -23.18 -29.96
N LEU A 350 -13.85 -22.02 -29.43
CA LEU A 350 -14.14 -21.64 -28.04
C LEU A 350 -15.64 -21.57 -27.77
N GLN A 351 -16.41 -20.97 -28.68
CA GLN A 351 -17.87 -20.94 -28.59
C GLN A 351 -18.47 -22.35 -28.61
N THR A 352 -17.95 -23.25 -29.46
CA THR A 352 -18.39 -24.64 -29.52
C THR A 352 -18.06 -25.41 -28.23
N LEU A 353 -16.81 -25.32 -27.75
CA LEU A 353 -16.31 -26.02 -26.56
C LEU A 353 -16.96 -25.55 -25.25
N SER A 354 -17.35 -24.28 -25.19
CA SER A 354 -18.01 -23.70 -24.02
C SER A 354 -19.54 -23.65 -24.14
N ARG A 355 -20.12 -24.09 -25.26
CA ARG A 355 -21.55 -23.93 -25.59
C ARG A 355 -22.03 -22.48 -25.44
N GLY A 356 -21.23 -21.54 -25.93
CA GLY A 356 -21.51 -20.11 -25.84
C GLY A 356 -21.23 -19.48 -24.47
N LEU A 357 -20.84 -20.25 -23.46
CA LEU A 357 -20.60 -19.74 -22.11
C LEU A 357 -19.26 -19.00 -21.96
N ALA A 358 -18.36 -19.07 -22.94
CA ALA A 358 -17.11 -18.32 -22.97
C ALA A 358 -17.04 -17.34 -24.14
N GLU A 359 -16.44 -16.18 -23.88
CA GLU A 359 -16.28 -15.08 -24.82
C GLU A 359 -14.84 -14.57 -24.88
N ILE A 360 -14.56 -13.77 -25.91
CA ILE A 360 -13.30 -13.06 -26.09
C ILE A 360 -13.56 -11.58 -25.85
N THR A 361 -12.85 -10.97 -24.91
CA THR A 361 -13.01 -9.56 -24.56
C THR A 361 -12.47 -8.65 -25.66
N LEU A 362 -13.12 -7.50 -25.87
CA LEU A 362 -12.59 -6.42 -26.70
C LEU A 362 -11.38 -5.76 -25.99
N PRO A 363 -10.35 -5.32 -26.73
CA PRO A 363 -9.20 -4.66 -26.11
C PRO A 363 -9.64 -3.35 -25.46
N SER A 364 -9.41 -3.21 -24.15
CA SER A 364 -9.60 -1.93 -23.45
C SER A 364 -8.57 -0.90 -23.92
N LYS A 365 -8.96 0.37 -23.96
CA LYS A 365 -8.10 1.49 -24.35
C LYS A 365 -6.93 1.75 -23.39
N SER A 366 -6.91 1.16 -22.18
CA SER A 366 -5.95 1.53 -21.11
C SER A 366 -5.01 0.43 -20.61
N ALA A 367 -5.16 -0.80 -21.08
CA ALA A 367 -4.19 -1.89 -20.86
C ALA A 367 -3.59 -2.29 -22.21
N SER A 368 -2.32 -2.68 -22.25
CA SER A 368 -1.63 -3.12 -23.46
C SER A 368 -2.37 -4.27 -24.16
N GLY A 369 -3.29 -3.93 -25.06
CA GLY A 369 -3.57 -4.53 -26.36
C GLY A 369 -4.04 -5.99 -26.49
N ASN A 370 -4.17 -6.79 -25.44
CA ASN A 370 -4.44 -8.23 -25.63
C ASN A 370 -5.90 -8.62 -25.33
N ARG A 371 -6.55 -9.25 -26.33
CA ARG A 371 -7.87 -9.90 -26.21
C ARG A 371 -7.76 -11.07 -25.23
N THR A 372 -8.60 -11.14 -24.20
CA THR A 372 -8.58 -12.21 -23.19
C THR A 372 -9.80 -13.11 -23.29
N VAL A 373 -9.69 -14.34 -22.80
CA VAL A 373 -10.79 -15.30 -22.80
C VAL A 373 -11.35 -15.44 -21.39
N GLN A 374 -12.67 -15.33 -21.27
CA GLN A 374 -13.38 -15.43 -20.00
C GLN A 374 -14.77 -16.04 -20.19
N PHE A 375 -15.47 -16.37 -19.11
CA PHE A 375 -16.90 -16.71 -19.20
C PHE A 375 -17.75 -15.47 -19.46
N ILE A 376 -18.88 -15.61 -20.16
CA ILE A 376 -19.82 -14.51 -20.46
C ILE A 376 -20.37 -13.82 -19.20
N HIS A 377 -20.37 -14.51 -18.05
CA HIS A 377 -20.85 -13.95 -16.79
C HIS A 377 -20.25 -14.67 -15.58
N GLN A 378 -20.16 -13.98 -14.43
CA GLN A 378 -19.54 -14.52 -13.22
C GLN A 378 -20.29 -15.75 -12.67
N SER A 379 -21.62 -15.77 -12.77
CA SER A 379 -22.44 -16.93 -12.39
C SER A 379 -22.04 -18.23 -13.07
N VAL A 380 -21.53 -18.17 -14.32
CA VAL A 380 -21.02 -19.35 -15.03
C VAL A 380 -19.79 -19.92 -14.32
N LYS A 381 -18.87 -19.05 -13.89
CA LYS A 381 -17.68 -19.47 -13.14
C LYS A 381 -18.08 -20.09 -11.81
N ASP A 382 -19.00 -19.44 -11.09
CA ASP A 382 -19.46 -19.90 -9.79
C ASP A 382 -20.13 -21.30 -9.91
N PHE A 383 -20.98 -21.48 -10.93
CA PHE A 383 -21.56 -22.79 -11.26
C PHE A 383 -20.47 -23.85 -11.47
N PHE A 384 -19.44 -23.58 -12.28
CA PHE A 384 -18.36 -24.55 -12.51
C PHE A 384 -17.56 -24.85 -11.24
N MET A 385 -17.27 -23.84 -10.42
CA MET A 385 -16.53 -24.00 -9.17
C MET A 385 -17.30 -24.81 -8.13
N GLU A 386 -18.63 -24.68 -8.07
CA GLU A 386 -19.45 -25.39 -7.08
C GLU A 386 -19.86 -26.79 -7.52
N LYS A 387 -20.30 -26.97 -8.78
CA LYS A 387 -20.96 -28.21 -9.24
C LYS A 387 -20.59 -28.61 -10.67
N GLY A 388 -20.36 -27.65 -11.56
CA GLY A 388 -20.19 -27.93 -12.99
C GLY A 388 -18.92 -28.71 -13.34
N LEU A 389 -17.81 -28.51 -12.62
CA LEU A 389 -16.58 -29.29 -12.85
C LEU A 389 -16.75 -30.78 -12.49
N LEU A 390 -17.58 -31.10 -11.49
CA LEU A 390 -17.93 -32.47 -11.14
C LEU A 390 -18.81 -33.10 -12.23
N ALA A 391 -19.75 -32.34 -12.80
CA ALA A 391 -20.59 -32.82 -13.90
C ALA A 391 -19.80 -33.10 -15.20
N LEU A 392 -18.65 -32.42 -15.39
CA LEU A 392 -17.77 -32.63 -16.54
C LEU A 392 -16.73 -33.75 -16.34
N HIS A 393 -16.48 -34.20 -15.11
CA HIS A 393 -15.55 -35.29 -14.82
C HIS A 393 -16.26 -36.64 -14.86
N SER A 394 -15.84 -37.52 -15.78
CA SER A 394 -16.39 -38.87 -15.95
C SER A 394 -15.59 -39.97 -15.23
N SER A 395 -14.51 -39.64 -14.50
CA SER A 395 -13.58 -40.62 -13.93
C SER A 395 -13.86 -40.98 -12.46
N SER A 396 -13.65 -42.26 -12.14
CA SER A 396 -13.82 -42.90 -10.83
C SER A 396 -12.69 -42.63 -9.82
N VAL A 397 -11.84 -41.62 -10.06
CA VAL A 397 -10.67 -41.33 -9.22
C VAL A 397 -11.02 -40.22 -8.22
N PRO A 398 -10.78 -40.40 -6.90
CA PRO A 398 -11.20 -39.47 -5.85
C PRO A 398 -10.28 -38.24 -5.71
N THR A 399 -9.86 -37.64 -6.82
CA THR A 399 -9.01 -36.44 -6.81
C THR A 399 -9.85 -35.20 -7.09
N ASP A 400 -9.72 -34.19 -6.24
CA ASP A 400 -10.43 -32.92 -6.36
C ASP A 400 -10.18 -32.25 -7.75
N PRO A 401 -11.24 -31.85 -8.49
CA PRO A 401 -11.12 -31.23 -9.81
C PRO A 401 -10.25 -29.95 -9.85
N SER A 402 -10.20 -29.19 -8.74
CA SER A 402 -9.34 -28.00 -8.64
C SER A 402 -7.87 -28.39 -8.57
N THR A 403 -7.53 -29.38 -7.74
CA THR A 403 -6.17 -29.96 -7.65
C THR A 403 -5.69 -30.45 -9.02
N MET A 404 -6.53 -31.17 -9.77
CA MET A 404 -6.19 -31.68 -11.10
C MET A 404 -6.00 -30.55 -12.14
N ALA A 405 -6.78 -29.47 -12.05
CA ALA A 405 -6.61 -28.32 -12.94
C ALA A 405 -5.28 -27.60 -12.72
N HIS A 406 -4.89 -27.39 -11.45
CA HIS A 406 -3.59 -26.81 -11.10
C HIS A 406 -2.43 -27.69 -11.52
N PHE A 407 -2.54 -29.02 -11.35
CA PHE A 407 -1.57 -29.98 -11.86
C PHE A 407 -1.39 -29.90 -13.38
N ARG A 408 -2.49 -29.83 -14.16
CA ARG A 408 -2.40 -29.69 -15.62
C ARG A 408 -1.81 -28.36 -16.06
N LEU A 409 -2.18 -27.27 -15.37
CA LEU A 409 -1.64 -25.93 -15.64
C LEU A 409 -0.14 -25.85 -15.36
N SER A 410 0.34 -26.40 -14.24
CA SER A 410 1.77 -26.41 -13.93
C SER A 410 2.56 -27.18 -14.99
N ARG A 411 2.11 -28.38 -15.39
CA ARG A 411 2.74 -29.16 -16.47
C ARG A 411 2.74 -28.44 -17.81
N ALA A 412 1.63 -27.80 -18.19
CA ALA A 412 1.56 -27.02 -19.43
C ALA A 412 2.56 -25.85 -19.42
N CYS A 413 2.68 -25.14 -18.31
CA CYS A 413 3.68 -24.08 -18.16
C CYS A 413 5.11 -24.61 -18.25
N ILE A 414 5.43 -25.69 -17.53
CA ILE A 414 6.79 -26.26 -17.51
C ILE A 414 7.18 -26.79 -18.88
N ARG A 415 6.29 -27.51 -19.57
CA ARG A 415 6.54 -28.02 -20.93
C ARG A 415 6.73 -26.91 -21.95
N TYR A 416 5.98 -25.80 -21.81
CA TYR A 416 6.23 -24.64 -22.65
C TYR A 416 7.64 -24.10 -22.45
N LEU A 417 8.05 -23.91 -21.19
CA LEU A 417 9.38 -23.41 -20.84
C LEU A 417 10.50 -24.34 -21.28
N ALA A 418 10.25 -25.66 -21.29
CA ALA A 418 11.20 -26.69 -21.68
C ALA A 418 11.35 -26.85 -23.21
N ALA A 419 10.57 -26.16 -24.04
CA ALA A 419 10.62 -26.33 -25.48
C ALA A 419 11.94 -25.79 -26.09
N GLU A 420 12.53 -26.57 -27.00
CA GLU A 420 13.85 -26.30 -27.57
C GLU A 420 13.97 -24.94 -28.27
N GLU A 421 12.88 -24.46 -28.88
CA GLU A 421 12.81 -23.17 -29.57
C GLU A 421 13.02 -21.99 -28.63
N ILE A 422 12.44 -22.05 -27.42
CA ILE A 422 12.59 -21.00 -26.41
C ILE A 422 14.04 -20.94 -25.94
N GLY A 423 14.64 -22.10 -25.64
CA GLY A 423 16.05 -22.20 -25.28
C GLY A 423 16.99 -21.68 -26.36
N ARG A 424 16.69 -21.93 -27.65
CA ARG A 424 17.47 -21.40 -28.78
C ARG A 424 17.32 -19.87 -28.92
N SER A 425 16.12 -19.31 -28.79
CA SER A 425 15.88 -17.87 -28.94
C SER A 425 16.55 -17.07 -27.80
N ILE A 426 16.48 -17.57 -26.55
CA ILE A 426 17.17 -16.96 -25.38
C ILE A 426 18.69 -16.92 -25.59
N LYS A 427 19.30 -18.01 -26.08
CA LYS A 427 20.76 -18.08 -26.35
C LYS A 427 21.20 -17.12 -27.46
N GLN A 428 20.33 -16.82 -28.41
CA GLN A 428 20.65 -15.97 -29.57
C GLN A 428 20.41 -14.47 -29.32
N LYS A 429 19.97 -14.05 -28.11
CA LYS A 429 19.67 -12.65 -27.75
C LYS A 429 18.84 -11.89 -28.80
N ARG A 430 17.85 -12.55 -29.40
CA ARG A 430 16.98 -11.93 -30.42
C ARG A 430 15.84 -11.15 -29.76
N GLY A 431 15.80 -9.83 -29.95
CA GLY A 431 14.61 -8.98 -29.83
C GLY A 431 13.75 -9.14 -28.56
N ASP A 432 12.50 -8.70 -28.65
CA ASP A 432 11.49 -8.91 -27.60
C ASP A 432 10.87 -10.31 -27.72
N ILE A 433 11.45 -11.26 -26.98
CA ILE A 433 11.07 -12.68 -26.91
C ILE A 433 9.59 -12.87 -26.57
N SER A 434 8.96 -11.91 -25.90
CA SER A 434 7.53 -11.97 -25.53
C SER A 434 6.59 -11.94 -26.73
N THR A 435 7.01 -11.34 -27.84
CA THR A 435 6.24 -11.30 -29.09
C THR A 435 6.33 -12.61 -29.88
N GLU A 436 7.46 -13.32 -29.76
CA GLU A 436 7.70 -14.62 -30.38
C GLU A 436 7.02 -15.76 -29.60
N PHE A 437 6.97 -15.65 -28.26
CA PHE A 437 6.41 -16.68 -27.36
C PHE A 437 5.33 -16.12 -26.43
N PRO A 438 4.07 -16.01 -26.89
CA PRO A 438 3.01 -15.35 -26.14
C PRO A 438 2.69 -15.97 -24.76
N PHE A 439 2.92 -17.28 -24.57
CA PHE A 439 2.65 -17.97 -23.30
C PHE A 439 3.80 -17.91 -22.30
N LEU A 440 4.96 -17.36 -22.69
CA LEU A 440 6.18 -17.35 -21.88
C LEU A 440 6.01 -16.59 -20.57
N HIS A 441 5.38 -15.42 -20.62
CA HIS A 441 5.19 -14.59 -19.44
C HIS A 441 4.27 -15.23 -18.40
N TYR A 442 3.16 -15.83 -18.85
CA TYR A 442 2.27 -16.57 -17.95
C TYR A 442 2.99 -17.79 -17.37
N ALA A 443 3.67 -18.57 -18.21
CA ALA A 443 4.37 -19.78 -17.80
C ALA A 443 5.45 -19.51 -16.76
N THR A 444 6.28 -18.49 -16.96
CA THR A 444 7.37 -18.11 -16.02
C THR A 444 6.86 -17.64 -14.66
N THR A 445 5.72 -16.94 -14.61
CA THR A 445 5.22 -16.30 -13.38
C THR A 445 4.25 -17.16 -12.59
N SER A 446 3.58 -18.15 -13.23
CA SER A 446 2.43 -18.84 -12.63
C SER A 446 2.66 -20.32 -12.30
N TRP A 447 3.68 -20.97 -12.88
CA TRP A 447 3.88 -22.42 -12.72
C TRP A 447 4.08 -22.83 -11.25
N VAL A 448 4.89 -22.09 -10.48
CA VAL A 448 5.17 -22.39 -9.06
C VAL A 448 3.90 -22.33 -8.21
N VAL A 449 3.06 -21.32 -8.46
CA VAL A 449 1.78 -21.14 -7.74
C VAL A 449 0.89 -22.35 -7.95
N HIS A 450 0.79 -22.82 -9.20
CA HIS A 450 0.02 -24.01 -9.53
C HIS A 450 0.60 -25.29 -8.93
N THR A 451 1.92 -25.44 -8.91
CA THR A 451 2.59 -26.60 -8.29
C THR A 451 2.34 -26.66 -6.78
N LYS A 452 2.41 -25.54 -6.07
CA LYS A 452 2.09 -25.47 -4.63
C LYS A 452 0.64 -25.84 -4.33
N GLN A 453 -0.29 -25.46 -5.22
CA GLN A 453 -1.71 -25.74 -5.06
C GLN A 453 -2.09 -27.21 -5.27
N CYS A 454 -1.23 -28.04 -5.86
CA CYS A 454 -1.48 -29.47 -6.05
C CYS A 454 -0.59 -30.42 -5.23
N ASP A 455 0.33 -29.88 -4.40
CA ASP A 455 1.30 -30.64 -3.60
C ASP A 455 0.66 -31.54 -2.52
N THR A 456 -0.61 -31.30 -2.17
CA THR A 456 -1.28 -32.01 -1.06
C THR A 456 -1.85 -33.38 -1.42
N ASN A 457 -2.07 -33.70 -2.70
CA ASN A 457 -2.83 -34.90 -3.11
C ASN A 457 -2.40 -35.57 -4.43
N VAL A 458 -1.41 -35.03 -5.14
CA VAL A 458 -0.93 -35.60 -6.42
C VAL A 458 0.58 -35.76 -6.39
N LEU A 459 1.08 -36.97 -6.69
CA LEU A 459 2.51 -37.27 -6.80
C LEU A 459 3.11 -36.47 -7.97
N GLN A 460 4.07 -35.58 -7.67
CA GLN A 460 4.74 -34.70 -8.65
C GLN A 460 6.06 -35.29 -9.18
N ASP A 461 6.08 -36.62 -9.28
CA ASP A 461 7.25 -37.47 -9.51
C ASP A 461 8.00 -37.16 -10.82
N ASP A 462 7.29 -36.60 -11.80
CA ASP A 462 7.73 -36.30 -13.15
C ASP A 462 8.20 -34.85 -13.34
N LEU A 463 8.11 -33.96 -12.33
CA LEU A 463 8.54 -32.56 -12.46
C LEU A 463 10.00 -32.43 -12.93
N LEU A 464 10.88 -33.28 -12.39
CA LEU A 464 12.30 -33.30 -12.78
C LEU A 464 12.50 -33.78 -14.22
N GLU A 465 11.62 -34.66 -14.73
CA GLU A 465 11.63 -35.12 -16.13
C GLU A 465 11.05 -34.05 -17.08
N LEU A 466 10.09 -33.25 -16.61
CA LEU A 466 9.42 -32.18 -17.35
C LEU A 466 10.30 -30.96 -17.61
N PHE A 467 11.25 -30.65 -16.73
CA PHE A 467 12.23 -29.57 -16.95
C PHE A 467 13.29 -29.91 -18.01
N GLY A 468 13.24 -31.12 -18.60
CA GLY A 468 14.17 -31.53 -19.65
C GLY A 468 15.63 -31.50 -19.19
N TRP A 469 15.87 -31.75 -17.90
CA TRP A 469 17.20 -31.69 -17.33
C TRP A 469 17.97 -33.01 -17.60
N PRO A 470 19.15 -32.96 -18.24
CA PRO A 470 19.71 -31.89 -19.06
C PRO A 470 19.36 -32.10 -20.54
N ALA A 471 19.23 -31.02 -21.29
CA ALA A 471 18.68 -30.97 -22.65
C ALA A 471 19.57 -31.59 -23.75
N ASN A 472 20.11 -32.79 -23.56
CA ASN A 472 20.67 -33.60 -24.64
C ASN A 472 20.55 -35.09 -24.31
N SER A 473 19.96 -35.84 -25.24
CA SER A 473 19.95 -37.29 -25.24
C SER A 473 21.37 -37.86 -25.11
N LEU A 474 21.67 -38.55 -24.00
CA LEU A 474 22.55 -39.72 -23.94
C LEU A 474 22.53 -40.35 -22.54
N ARG A 475 21.90 -41.55 -22.49
CA ARG A 475 22.09 -42.68 -21.56
C ARG A 475 21.88 -42.46 -20.04
N VAL A 476 20.97 -43.27 -19.51
CA VAL A 476 20.47 -43.37 -18.13
C VAL A 476 21.55 -43.84 -17.10
N ASP A 477 22.80 -44.01 -17.51
CA ASP A 477 23.86 -44.54 -16.64
C ASP A 477 24.75 -43.45 -15.99
N GLN A 478 24.41 -42.15 -16.11
CA GLN A 478 25.16 -41.03 -15.51
C GLN A 478 24.29 -40.06 -14.67
N ALA A 479 23.22 -40.55 -14.03
CA ALA A 479 22.33 -39.70 -13.24
C ALA A 479 23.03 -38.93 -12.09
N ALA A 480 24.14 -39.45 -11.55
CA ALA A 480 24.87 -38.84 -10.44
C ALA A 480 25.57 -37.51 -10.79
N THR A 481 25.89 -37.24 -12.07
CA THR A 481 26.63 -36.02 -12.46
C THR A 481 25.76 -34.79 -12.69
N TYR A 482 24.42 -34.92 -12.70
CA TYR A 482 23.49 -33.82 -13.00
C TYR A 482 22.60 -33.38 -11.82
N VAL A 483 22.64 -34.09 -10.70
CA VAL A 483 21.85 -33.71 -9.52
C VAL A 483 22.33 -32.38 -8.92
N ASP A 484 23.61 -32.04 -9.12
CA ASP A 484 24.27 -30.86 -8.53
C ASP A 484 24.65 -29.77 -9.55
N SER A 485 24.10 -29.82 -10.76
CA SER A 485 24.39 -28.78 -11.74
C SER A 485 23.78 -27.42 -11.34
N LYS A 486 24.56 -26.35 -11.53
CA LYS A 486 24.29 -25.02 -10.96
C LYS A 486 23.68 -24.05 -11.97
N ASP A 487 22.76 -23.20 -11.53
CA ASP A 487 22.23 -22.08 -12.33
C ASP A 487 23.21 -20.88 -12.36
N ASN A 488 22.82 -19.78 -13.02
CA ASN A 488 23.66 -18.57 -13.13
C ASN A 488 23.98 -17.91 -11.77
N LYS A 489 23.24 -18.26 -10.72
CA LYS A 489 23.48 -17.81 -9.35
C LYS A 489 24.22 -18.86 -8.50
N GLY A 490 24.65 -19.97 -9.10
CA GLY A 490 25.34 -21.04 -8.39
C GLY A 490 24.41 -22.04 -7.69
N ARG A 491 23.08 -21.92 -7.83
CA ARG A 491 22.12 -22.74 -7.08
C ARG A 491 21.88 -24.09 -7.76
N THR A 492 21.81 -25.16 -6.96
CA THR A 492 21.47 -26.51 -7.45
C THR A 492 19.95 -26.72 -7.46
N PRO A 493 19.45 -27.79 -8.12
CA PRO A 493 18.06 -28.21 -7.99
C PRO A 493 17.61 -28.39 -6.53
N LEU A 494 18.52 -28.88 -5.67
CA LEU A 494 18.25 -29.04 -4.24
C LEU A 494 18.06 -27.68 -3.55
N SER A 495 18.90 -26.67 -3.85
CA SER A 495 18.74 -25.31 -3.34
C SER A 495 17.39 -24.70 -3.74
N TRP A 496 16.96 -24.92 -5.00
CA TRP A 496 15.66 -24.42 -5.49
C TRP A 496 14.48 -25.10 -4.81
N ALA A 497 14.52 -26.42 -4.66
CA ALA A 497 13.48 -27.17 -3.98
C ALA A 497 13.38 -26.75 -2.51
N ALA A 498 14.52 -26.52 -1.86
CA ALA A 498 14.59 -26.07 -0.48
C ALA A 498 14.08 -24.63 -0.27
N MET A 499 14.48 -23.69 -1.13
CA MET A 499 14.01 -22.30 -1.14
C MET A 499 12.50 -22.16 -1.37
N ASN A 500 11.85 -23.15 -1.97
CA ASN A 500 10.41 -23.11 -2.27
C ASN A 500 9.55 -24.04 -1.40
N GLY A 501 10.17 -24.86 -0.55
CA GLY A 501 9.46 -25.75 0.39
C GLY A 501 8.98 -27.08 -0.20
N HIS A 502 9.56 -27.54 -1.31
CA HIS A 502 9.12 -28.77 -2.00
C HIS A 502 9.72 -30.03 -1.36
N GLU A 503 9.15 -30.48 -0.24
CA GLU A 503 9.65 -31.62 0.54
C GLU A 503 9.87 -32.89 -0.29
N ALA A 504 8.88 -33.29 -1.11
CA ALA A 504 8.97 -34.52 -1.90
C ALA A 504 10.08 -34.46 -2.96
N VAL A 505 10.34 -33.28 -3.52
CA VAL A 505 11.43 -33.06 -4.49
C VAL A 505 12.78 -33.11 -3.78
N VAL A 506 12.90 -32.49 -2.60
CA VAL A 506 14.09 -32.54 -1.75
C VAL A 506 14.45 -34.00 -1.41
N GLU A 507 13.49 -34.79 -0.93
CA GLU A 507 13.72 -36.19 -0.57
C GLU A 507 14.25 -37.03 -1.75
N ARG A 508 13.66 -36.85 -2.95
CA ARG A 508 14.09 -37.55 -4.15
C ARG A 508 15.46 -37.13 -4.64
N LEU A 509 15.77 -35.83 -4.62
CA LEU A 509 17.09 -35.32 -5.00
C LEU A 509 18.16 -35.89 -4.08
N LEU A 510 17.91 -35.90 -2.76
CA LEU A 510 18.79 -36.51 -1.77
C LEU A 510 18.94 -38.02 -1.97
N ALA A 511 17.85 -38.73 -2.30
CA ALA A 511 17.89 -40.17 -2.60
C ALA A 511 18.69 -40.49 -3.88
N LYS A 512 18.75 -39.56 -4.83
CA LYS A 512 19.57 -39.65 -6.05
C LYS A 512 21.02 -39.19 -5.87
N GLY A 513 21.42 -38.82 -4.66
CA GLY A 513 22.79 -38.44 -4.32
C GLY A 513 23.12 -36.96 -4.52
N ALA A 514 22.14 -36.05 -4.41
CA ALA A 514 22.40 -34.61 -4.39
C ALA A 514 23.40 -34.22 -3.29
N GLU A 515 24.33 -33.34 -3.63
CA GLU A 515 25.23 -32.67 -2.69
C GLU A 515 24.40 -31.77 -1.76
N VAL A 516 24.25 -32.24 -0.52
CA VAL A 516 23.35 -31.64 0.49
C VAL A 516 23.74 -30.21 0.83
N ASP A 517 25.05 -29.92 0.85
CA ASP A 517 25.63 -28.65 1.28
C ASP A 517 26.19 -27.81 0.12
N SER A 518 25.74 -28.05 -1.12
CA SER A 518 26.21 -27.26 -2.25
C SER A 518 25.86 -25.77 -2.07
N LYS A 519 26.89 -24.93 -2.05
CA LYS A 519 26.77 -23.47 -1.94
C LYS A 519 26.53 -22.80 -3.28
N ASP A 520 25.69 -21.77 -3.26
CA ASP A 520 25.50 -20.85 -4.37
C ASP A 520 26.53 -19.70 -4.34
N ASN A 521 26.38 -18.71 -5.23
CA ASN A 521 27.33 -17.59 -5.35
C ASN A 521 27.38 -16.69 -4.10
N GLU A 522 26.35 -16.73 -3.26
CA GLU A 522 26.27 -15.99 -1.99
C GLU A 522 26.66 -16.87 -0.79
N GLY A 523 27.09 -18.11 -1.04
CA GLY A 523 27.45 -19.07 -0.01
C GLY A 523 26.26 -19.78 0.61
N GLN A 524 25.03 -19.59 0.09
CA GLN A 524 23.82 -20.19 0.64
C GLN A 524 23.75 -21.68 0.31
N THR A 525 23.53 -22.50 1.33
CA THR A 525 23.22 -23.93 1.20
C THR A 525 21.70 -24.13 1.08
N PRO A 526 21.23 -25.30 0.61
CA PRO A 526 19.81 -25.64 0.66
C PRO A 526 19.21 -25.50 2.08
N LEU A 527 19.99 -25.81 3.12
CA LEU A 527 19.56 -25.69 4.52
C LEU A 527 19.35 -24.23 4.93
N LEU A 528 20.24 -23.32 4.53
CA LEU A 528 20.09 -21.87 4.76
C LEU A 528 18.79 -21.36 4.11
N TRP A 529 18.57 -21.64 2.83
CA TRP A 529 17.34 -21.27 2.11
C TRP A 529 16.05 -21.81 2.78
N ALA A 530 16.07 -23.07 3.23
CA ALA A 530 14.93 -23.66 3.93
C ALA A 530 14.67 -23.00 5.29
N ALA A 531 15.75 -22.61 5.99
CA ALA A 531 15.67 -21.95 7.29
C ALA A 531 15.19 -20.51 7.19
N GLU A 532 15.67 -19.73 6.22
CA GLU A 532 15.20 -18.37 5.90
C GLU A 532 13.69 -18.31 5.66
N ASN A 533 13.16 -19.31 4.94
CA ASN A 533 11.78 -19.35 4.49
C ASN A 533 10.85 -20.15 5.43
N GLY A 534 11.37 -20.71 6.53
CA GLY A 534 10.57 -21.35 7.56
C GLY A 534 10.05 -22.75 7.21
N TYR A 535 10.65 -23.46 6.25
CA TYR A 535 10.17 -24.78 5.81
C TYR A 535 10.67 -25.91 6.73
N VAL A 536 9.99 -26.11 7.85
CA VAL A 536 10.34 -27.10 8.90
C VAL A 536 10.59 -28.51 8.33
N ALA A 537 9.68 -29.01 7.49
CA ALA A 537 9.81 -30.36 6.95
C ALA A 537 11.05 -30.51 6.08
N VAL A 538 11.34 -29.52 5.22
CA VAL A 538 12.55 -29.51 4.39
C VAL A 538 13.82 -29.46 5.25
N VAL A 539 13.84 -28.63 6.30
CA VAL A 539 14.95 -28.54 7.26
C VAL A 539 15.20 -29.91 7.91
N GLU A 540 14.16 -30.60 8.38
CA GLU A 540 14.28 -31.93 8.96
C GLU A 540 14.84 -32.97 7.97
N ARG A 541 14.39 -32.95 6.71
CA ARG A 541 14.88 -33.87 5.67
C ARG A 541 16.35 -33.64 5.34
N LEU A 542 16.75 -32.37 5.18
CA LEU A 542 18.13 -32.00 4.89
C LEU A 542 19.06 -32.43 6.05
N LEU A 543 18.70 -32.12 7.29
CA LEU A 543 19.47 -32.52 8.47
C LEU A 543 19.53 -34.06 8.64
N ALA A 544 18.43 -34.77 8.34
CA ALA A 544 18.42 -36.23 8.37
C ALA A 544 19.34 -36.88 7.31
N LYS A 545 19.65 -36.15 6.23
CA LYS A 545 20.58 -36.57 5.17
C LYS A 545 21.99 -36.00 5.33
N GLY A 546 22.29 -35.41 6.50
CA GLY A 546 23.64 -35.00 6.87
C GLY A 546 24.04 -33.60 6.46
N ALA A 547 23.07 -32.70 6.20
CA ALA A 547 23.36 -31.28 5.98
C ALA A 547 24.16 -30.70 7.17
N GLU A 548 25.19 -29.92 6.87
CA GLU A 548 25.98 -29.21 7.86
C GLU A 548 25.14 -28.14 8.57
N VAL A 549 24.81 -28.39 9.84
CA VAL A 549 23.86 -27.58 10.63
C VAL A 549 24.28 -26.11 10.79
N ASP A 550 25.59 -25.86 10.85
CA ASP A 550 26.18 -24.52 11.08
C ASP A 550 26.90 -23.97 9.84
N SER A 551 26.57 -24.46 8.63
CA SER A 551 27.22 -23.96 7.41
C SER A 551 26.94 -22.47 7.22
N LYS A 552 28.01 -21.69 7.02
CA LYS A 552 27.94 -20.23 6.89
C LYS A 552 27.83 -19.77 5.44
N ASP A 553 27.00 -18.76 5.21
CA ASP A 553 26.98 -17.98 3.96
C ASP A 553 28.16 -17.00 3.88
N ASN A 554 28.27 -16.22 2.80
CA ASN A 554 29.36 -15.25 2.61
C ASN A 554 29.35 -14.11 3.64
N TRP A 555 28.24 -13.90 4.36
CA TRP A 555 28.12 -12.92 5.44
C TRP A 555 28.39 -13.54 6.82
N GLY A 556 28.67 -14.83 6.88
CA GLY A 556 28.92 -15.56 8.12
C GLY A 556 27.64 -16.01 8.83
N ARG A 557 26.46 -15.89 8.22
CA ARG A 557 25.18 -16.28 8.81
C ARG A 557 24.98 -17.78 8.73
N THR A 558 24.45 -18.37 9.80
CA THR A 558 24.09 -19.80 9.90
C THR A 558 22.59 -19.99 9.63
N PRO A 559 22.12 -21.23 9.42
CA PRO A 559 20.68 -21.51 9.33
C PRO A 559 19.92 -21.04 10.58
N LEU A 560 20.55 -21.15 11.75
CA LEU A 560 19.97 -20.69 13.02
C LEU A 560 19.79 -19.17 13.04
N SER A 561 20.77 -18.39 12.57
CA SER A 561 20.64 -16.93 12.52
C SER A 561 19.59 -16.49 11.50
N GLN A 562 19.48 -17.13 10.34
CA GLN A 562 18.44 -16.79 9.35
C GLN A 562 17.02 -17.14 9.84
N ALA A 563 16.86 -18.29 10.51
CA ALA A 563 15.59 -18.65 11.13
C ALA A 563 15.21 -17.69 12.26
N ALA A 564 16.19 -17.20 13.02
CA ALA A 564 15.98 -16.24 14.10
C ALA A 564 15.65 -14.83 13.58
N GLU A 565 16.33 -14.37 12.52
CA GLU A 565 16.06 -13.11 11.80
C GLU A 565 14.64 -13.06 11.21
N ASN A 566 14.08 -14.21 10.83
CA ASN A 566 12.75 -14.29 10.22
C ASN A 566 11.66 -14.82 11.17
N GLY A 567 11.98 -15.08 12.44
CA GLY A 567 10.99 -15.45 13.45
C GLY A 567 10.46 -16.88 13.38
N HIS A 568 11.15 -17.80 12.71
CA HIS A 568 10.69 -19.17 12.47
C HIS A 568 10.96 -20.09 13.67
N GLU A 569 10.15 -19.96 14.73
CA GLU A 569 10.31 -20.70 16.00
C GLU A 569 10.50 -22.22 15.81
N ALA A 570 9.66 -22.85 14.98
CA ALA A 570 9.72 -24.29 14.77
C ALA A 570 11.04 -24.72 14.10
N VAL A 571 11.57 -23.92 13.17
CA VAL A 571 12.86 -24.19 12.54
C VAL A 571 14.00 -24.01 13.55
N VAL A 572 13.96 -22.94 14.35
CA VAL A 572 14.92 -22.69 15.44
C VAL A 572 14.97 -23.87 16.40
N GLU A 573 13.82 -24.38 16.84
CA GLU A 573 13.74 -25.55 17.72
C GLU A 573 14.41 -26.80 17.10
N ARG A 574 14.16 -27.05 15.80
CA ARG A 574 14.74 -28.21 15.10
C ARG A 574 16.23 -28.09 14.91
N LEU A 575 16.74 -26.91 14.55
CA LEU A 575 18.18 -26.66 14.41
C LEU A 575 18.91 -26.83 15.75
N LEU A 576 18.38 -26.26 16.84
CA LEU A 576 18.94 -26.43 18.18
C LEU A 576 18.88 -27.89 18.66
N ALA A 577 17.82 -28.63 18.33
CA ALA A 577 17.73 -30.06 18.64
C ALA A 577 18.75 -30.92 17.86
N LYS A 578 19.22 -30.43 16.71
CA LYS A 578 20.27 -31.06 15.89
C LYS A 578 21.68 -30.55 16.20
N GLY A 579 21.84 -29.73 17.24
CA GLY A 579 23.14 -29.31 17.74
C GLY A 579 23.72 -28.04 17.10
N ALA A 580 22.87 -27.19 16.50
CA ALA A 580 23.30 -25.88 16.00
C ALA A 580 23.98 -25.05 17.10
N GLU A 581 25.08 -24.38 16.77
CA GLU A 581 25.80 -23.46 17.65
C GLU A 581 24.94 -22.23 17.97
N VAL A 582 24.49 -22.12 19.23
CA VAL A 582 23.51 -21.11 19.67
C VAL A 582 24.00 -19.68 19.50
N ASP A 583 25.29 -19.44 19.74
CA ASP A 583 25.92 -18.12 19.74
C ASP A 583 26.83 -17.90 18.53
N SER A 584 26.60 -18.63 17.42
CA SER A 584 27.43 -18.44 16.23
C SER A 584 27.31 -17.02 15.69
N LYS A 585 28.45 -16.39 15.48
CA LYS A 585 28.55 -14.99 15.02
C LYS A 585 28.71 -14.89 13.52
N ASP A 586 28.02 -13.93 12.93
CA ASP A 586 28.23 -13.49 11.56
C ASP A 586 29.39 -12.46 11.44
N ASN A 587 29.63 -11.92 10.25
CA ASN A 587 30.71 -10.96 10.01
C ASN A 587 30.54 -9.63 10.79
N GLY A 588 29.33 -9.32 11.23
CA GLY A 588 29.01 -8.18 12.09
C GLY A 588 29.12 -8.49 13.59
N SER A 589 29.51 -9.71 13.94
CA SER A 589 29.42 -10.28 15.29
C SER A 589 27.98 -10.44 15.82
N TRP A 590 26.99 -10.54 14.93
CA TRP A 590 25.60 -10.79 15.33
C TRP A 590 25.38 -12.25 15.65
N THR A 591 24.76 -12.51 16.80
CA THR A 591 24.26 -13.82 17.20
C THR A 591 22.79 -13.98 16.77
N PRO A 592 22.26 -15.22 16.70
CA PRO A 592 20.83 -15.44 16.49
C PRO A 592 19.94 -14.68 17.49
N LEU A 593 20.42 -14.51 18.73
CA LEU A 593 19.70 -13.76 19.77
C LEU A 593 19.60 -12.26 19.44
N LEU A 594 20.65 -11.65 18.90
CA LEU A 594 20.62 -10.26 18.44
C LEU A 594 19.58 -10.05 17.33
N TRP A 595 19.56 -10.94 16.32
CA TRP A 595 18.59 -10.90 15.22
C TRP A 595 17.14 -11.05 15.71
N ALA A 596 16.89 -12.01 16.61
CA ALA A 596 15.56 -12.21 17.17
C ALA A 596 15.11 -11.04 18.06
N ALA A 597 16.05 -10.41 18.78
CA ALA A 597 15.76 -9.29 19.66
C ALA A 597 15.47 -7.99 18.88
N GLU A 598 16.21 -7.70 17.82
CA GLU A 598 15.96 -6.55 16.93
C GLU A 598 14.57 -6.64 16.27
N ASN A 599 14.16 -7.84 15.85
CA ASN A 599 12.88 -8.05 15.16
C ASN A 599 11.70 -8.36 16.09
N GLY A 600 11.93 -8.48 17.41
CA GLY A 600 10.85 -8.62 18.40
C GLY A 600 10.25 -10.02 18.52
N TYR A 601 10.97 -11.07 18.08
CA TYR A 601 10.45 -12.45 18.10
C TYR A 601 10.60 -13.11 19.48
N VAL A 602 9.65 -12.80 20.37
CA VAL A 602 9.62 -13.29 21.77
C VAL A 602 9.82 -14.79 21.89
N ALA A 603 9.10 -15.59 21.10
CA ALA A 603 9.18 -17.04 21.17
C ALA A 603 10.59 -17.55 20.79
N VAL A 604 11.19 -17.01 19.74
CA VAL A 604 12.56 -17.35 19.33
C VAL A 604 13.57 -16.96 20.41
N VAL A 605 13.45 -15.76 20.98
CA VAL A 605 14.29 -15.28 22.09
C VAL A 605 14.21 -16.25 23.28
N GLU A 606 13.01 -16.67 23.68
CA GLU A 606 12.83 -17.63 24.77
C GLU A 606 13.49 -18.99 24.47
N ARG A 607 13.37 -19.51 23.23
CA ARG A 607 14.01 -20.78 22.83
C ARG A 607 15.53 -20.69 22.86
N LEU A 608 16.10 -19.61 22.33
CA LEU A 608 17.55 -19.39 22.31
C LEU A 608 18.11 -19.29 23.75
N LEU A 609 17.48 -18.48 24.60
CA LEU A 609 17.88 -18.34 26.01
C LEU A 609 17.72 -19.65 26.79
N ALA A 610 16.67 -20.44 26.51
CA ALA A 610 16.48 -21.76 27.12
C ALA A 610 17.55 -22.78 26.70
N LYS A 611 18.20 -22.57 25.54
CA LYS A 611 19.31 -23.39 25.04
C LYS A 611 20.69 -22.81 25.38
N GLY A 612 20.74 -21.77 26.21
CA GLY A 612 21.98 -21.24 26.77
C GLY A 612 22.64 -20.14 25.95
N ALA A 613 21.89 -19.42 25.09
CA ALA A 613 22.40 -18.25 24.39
C ALA A 613 22.97 -17.20 25.36
N GLU A 614 24.10 -16.62 25.02
CA GLU A 614 24.73 -15.54 25.79
C GLU A 614 23.88 -14.26 25.73
N VAL A 615 23.26 -13.91 26.87
CA VAL A 615 22.26 -12.83 26.96
C VAL A 615 22.82 -11.45 26.59
N ASP A 616 24.11 -11.20 26.87
CA ASP A 616 24.78 -9.91 26.68
C ASP A 616 25.85 -9.93 25.58
N SER A 617 25.78 -10.87 24.64
CA SER A 617 26.73 -10.90 23.52
C SER A 617 26.66 -9.60 22.71
N LYS A 618 27.82 -8.98 22.49
CA LYS A 618 27.96 -7.71 21.78
C LYS A 618 28.29 -7.91 20.30
N ASP A 619 27.69 -7.07 19.44
CA ASP A 619 28.07 -6.91 18.04
C ASP A 619 29.34 -6.04 17.88
N ASN A 620 29.80 -5.81 16.64
CA ASN A 620 30.98 -4.98 16.37
C ASN A 620 30.83 -3.51 16.80
N ARG A 621 29.61 -3.05 17.09
CA ARG A 621 29.32 -1.70 17.60
C ARG A 621 29.14 -1.68 19.12
N GLY A 622 29.30 -2.82 19.79
CA GLY A 622 29.11 -2.95 21.24
C GLY A 622 27.65 -3.11 21.66
N ARG A 623 26.70 -3.32 20.73
CA ARG A 623 25.27 -3.41 21.01
C ARG A 623 24.90 -4.79 21.53
N THR A 624 24.11 -4.84 22.60
CA THR A 624 23.55 -6.07 23.18
C THR A 624 22.13 -6.35 22.66
N PRO A 625 21.59 -7.58 22.81
CA PRO A 625 20.19 -7.87 22.48
C PRO A 625 19.20 -6.96 23.20
N LEU A 626 19.48 -6.60 24.47
CA LEU A 626 18.62 -5.70 25.24
C LEU A 626 18.57 -4.30 24.62
N LEU A 627 19.71 -3.79 24.14
CA LEU A 627 19.78 -2.49 23.48
C LEU A 627 18.98 -2.50 22.17
N GLN A 628 19.11 -3.54 21.35
CA GLN A 628 18.35 -3.68 20.10
C GLN A 628 16.84 -3.77 20.32
N ALA A 629 16.42 -4.56 21.31
CA ALA A 629 15.02 -4.68 21.68
C ALA A 629 14.45 -3.35 22.22
N ALA A 630 15.27 -2.60 22.98
CA ALA A 630 14.87 -1.31 23.52
C ALA A 630 14.79 -0.20 22.45
N GLU A 631 15.72 -0.19 21.48
CA GLU A 631 15.70 0.73 20.32
C GLU A 631 14.44 0.54 19.47
N ASN A 632 14.00 -0.70 19.28
CA ASN A 632 12.83 -1.05 18.46
C ASN A 632 11.51 -1.15 19.23
N GLY A 633 11.51 -0.92 20.56
CA GLY A 633 10.28 -0.86 21.36
C GLY A 633 9.67 -2.22 21.72
N HIS A 634 10.43 -3.30 21.64
CA HIS A 634 9.94 -4.67 21.87
C HIS A 634 9.83 -5.00 23.36
N GLU A 635 8.80 -4.46 24.03
CA GLU A 635 8.59 -4.60 25.48
C GLU A 635 8.69 -6.05 25.98
N ALA A 636 8.02 -6.99 25.30
CA ALA A 636 8.03 -8.38 25.72
C ALA A 636 9.42 -9.03 25.62
N VAL A 637 10.20 -8.69 24.59
CA VAL A 637 11.59 -9.17 24.47
C VAL A 637 12.47 -8.57 25.56
N VAL A 638 12.34 -7.26 25.82
CA VAL A 638 13.03 -6.57 26.91
C VAL A 638 12.75 -7.26 28.25
N GLU A 639 11.49 -7.56 28.56
CA GLU A 639 11.13 -8.26 29.80
C GLU A 639 11.80 -9.64 29.90
N ARG A 640 11.82 -10.42 28.80
CA ARG A 640 12.44 -11.75 28.80
C ARG A 640 13.96 -11.70 28.96
N LEU A 641 14.64 -10.77 28.29
CA LEU A 641 16.09 -10.58 28.43
C LEU A 641 16.46 -10.18 29.86
N LEU A 642 15.73 -9.22 30.45
CA LEU A 642 15.93 -8.79 31.84
C LEU A 642 15.64 -9.92 32.84
N ALA A 643 14.62 -10.74 32.60
CA ALA A 643 14.34 -11.92 33.43
C ALA A 643 15.44 -12.99 33.35
N LYS A 644 16.22 -13.01 32.26
CA LYS A 644 17.39 -13.89 32.06
C LYS A 644 18.72 -13.26 32.47
N GLY A 645 18.70 -12.07 33.08
CA GLY A 645 19.86 -11.44 33.68
C GLY A 645 20.67 -10.56 32.74
N ALA A 646 20.07 -10.04 31.66
CA ALA A 646 20.71 -9.04 30.81
C ALA A 646 21.18 -7.81 31.60
N GLU A 647 22.39 -7.32 31.31
CA GLU A 647 22.94 -6.12 31.91
C GLU A 647 22.15 -4.87 31.47
N VAL A 648 21.38 -4.30 32.41
CA VAL A 648 20.44 -3.20 32.18
C VAL A 648 21.09 -1.95 31.57
N ASP A 649 22.30 -1.61 32.00
CA ASP A 649 23.01 -0.38 31.63
C ASP A 649 24.22 -0.63 30.72
N SER A 650 24.28 -1.79 30.04
CA SER A 650 25.38 -2.07 29.11
C SER A 650 25.42 -1.01 28.00
N LYS A 651 26.59 -0.39 27.84
CA LYS A 651 26.85 0.64 26.82
C LYS A 651 27.39 0.04 25.52
N ASP A 652 26.96 0.62 24.40
CA ASP A 652 27.60 0.44 23.09
C ASP A 652 28.85 1.34 22.94
N ASN A 653 29.51 1.28 21.78
CA ASN A 653 30.74 2.07 21.52
C ASN A 653 30.51 3.59 21.53
N GLY A 654 29.26 4.04 21.37
CA GLY A 654 28.87 5.45 21.47
C GLY A 654 28.46 5.87 22.88
N GLY A 655 28.48 4.96 23.85
CA GLY A 655 28.03 5.20 25.22
C GLY A 655 26.53 5.04 25.42
N TRP A 656 25.79 4.50 24.45
CA TRP A 656 24.34 4.37 24.53
C TRP A 656 23.92 3.20 25.40
N THR A 657 23.01 3.46 26.34
CA THR A 657 22.31 2.44 27.13
C THR A 657 20.96 2.08 26.48
N PRO A 658 20.36 0.94 26.85
CA PRO A 658 18.99 0.61 26.44
C PRO A 658 17.98 1.72 26.79
N LEU A 659 18.14 2.36 27.95
CA LEU A 659 17.26 3.45 28.39
C LEU A 659 17.38 4.69 27.48
N LEU A 660 18.60 5.06 27.06
CA LEU A 660 18.82 6.15 26.11
C LEU A 660 18.12 5.90 24.77
N ARG A 661 18.21 4.66 24.24
CA ARG A 661 17.57 4.28 22.96
C ARG A 661 16.05 4.24 23.05
N ALA A 662 15.51 3.70 24.14
CA ALA A 662 14.07 3.69 24.37
C ALA A 662 13.52 5.11 24.54
N ALA A 663 14.26 5.98 25.23
CA ALA A 663 13.86 7.38 25.43
C ALA A 663 13.93 8.22 24.15
N GLU A 664 14.95 8.01 23.31
CA GLU A 664 15.07 8.68 22.01
C GLU A 664 13.91 8.31 21.05
N ASN A 665 13.47 7.05 21.07
CA ASN A 665 12.42 6.55 20.18
C ASN A 665 11.00 6.62 20.78
N GLY A 666 10.85 7.09 22.02
CA GLY A 666 9.53 7.32 22.62
C GLY A 666 8.85 6.06 23.16
N HIS A 667 9.59 4.99 23.43
CA HIS A 667 9.04 3.71 23.85
C HIS A 667 8.73 3.70 25.36
N GLU A 668 7.63 4.36 25.74
CA GLU A 668 7.20 4.54 27.15
C GLU A 668 7.22 3.23 27.95
N ALA A 669 6.59 2.17 27.43
CA ALA A 669 6.50 0.90 28.14
C ALA A 669 7.89 0.27 28.39
N VAL A 670 8.80 0.36 27.41
CA VAL A 670 10.18 -0.12 27.57
C VAL A 670 10.93 0.71 28.62
N VAL A 671 10.80 2.03 28.58
CA VAL A 671 11.38 2.94 29.58
C VAL A 671 10.93 2.57 30.99
N GLU A 672 9.62 2.34 31.20
CA GLU A 672 9.11 1.90 32.50
C GLU A 672 9.71 0.57 32.97
N ARG A 673 9.83 -0.42 32.07
CA ARG A 673 10.40 -1.74 32.41
C ARG A 673 11.89 -1.64 32.77
N LEU A 674 12.67 -0.87 32.03
CA LEU A 674 14.09 -0.64 32.30
C LEU A 674 14.28 0.06 33.65
N LEU A 675 13.54 1.13 33.92
CA LEU A 675 13.60 1.84 35.21
C LEU A 675 13.15 0.95 36.38
N ALA A 676 12.12 0.12 36.18
CA ALA A 676 11.68 -0.85 37.19
C ALA A 676 12.73 -1.94 37.49
N LYS A 677 13.64 -2.20 36.55
CA LYS A 677 14.77 -3.12 36.70
C LYS A 677 16.08 -2.44 37.12
N GLY A 678 16.02 -1.16 37.47
CA GLY A 678 17.13 -0.44 38.09
C GLY A 678 18.06 0.27 37.10
N ALA A 679 17.60 0.60 35.89
CA ALA A 679 18.37 1.39 34.94
C ALA A 679 18.76 2.76 35.51
N GLU A 680 20.00 3.17 35.30
CA GLU A 680 20.51 4.47 35.71
C GLU A 680 19.79 5.59 34.91
N VAL A 681 18.90 6.32 35.59
CA VAL A 681 18.01 7.32 35.00
C VAL A 681 18.76 8.45 34.27
N ASP A 682 19.94 8.83 34.78
CA ASP A 682 20.76 9.94 34.27
C ASP A 682 22.05 9.47 33.59
N SER A 683 22.13 8.20 33.15
CA SER A 683 23.30 7.73 32.42
C SER A 683 23.54 8.54 31.15
N LYS A 684 24.79 8.97 30.97
CA LYS A 684 25.23 9.78 29.84
C LYS A 684 25.88 8.95 28.73
N ASP A 685 25.59 9.31 27.48
CA ASP A 685 26.36 8.88 26.30
C ASP A 685 27.65 9.70 26.12
N ASN A 686 28.42 9.42 25.06
CA ASN A 686 29.67 10.14 24.78
C ASN A 686 29.48 11.65 24.48
N GLY A 687 28.25 12.07 24.15
CA GLY A 687 27.86 13.46 23.96
C GLY A 687 27.35 14.15 25.23
N SER A 688 27.39 13.46 26.37
CA SER A 688 26.76 13.85 27.64
C SER A 688 25.22 13.93 27.59
N TRP A 689 24.58 13.22 26.66
CA TRP A 689 23.12 13.17 26.59
C TRP A 689 22.56 12.18 27.62
N THR A 690 21.59 12.63 28.39
CA THR A 690 20.77 11.82 29.29
C THR A 690 19.51 11.32 28.57
N PRO A 691 18.80 10.31 29.10
CA PRO A 691 17.50 9.89 28.58
C PRO A 691 16.49 11.05 28.52
N LEU A 692 16.50 11.93 29.52
CA LEU A 692 15.61 13.10 29.57
C LEU A 692 15.91 14.09 28.43
N LEU A 693 17.19 14.31 28.10
CA LEU A 693 17.59 15.15 26.96
C LEU A 693 17.09 14.56 25.63
N ARG A 694 17.24 13.25 25.43
CA ARG A 694 16.79 12.55 24.21
C ARG A 694 15.27 12.58 24.05
N ALA A 695 14.53 12.30 25.12
CA ALA A 695 13.07 12.33 25.10
C ALA A 695 12.54 13.75 24.87
N ALA A 696 13.16 14.76 25.47
CA ALA A 696 12.75 16.15 25.32
C ALA A 696 13.03 16.69 23.90
N ALA A 697 14.17 16.36 23.31
CA ALA A 697 14.51 16.76 21.94
C ALA A 697 13.54 16.19 20.89
N ASN A 698 13.03 14.97 21.12
CA ASN A 698 12.12 14.29 20.20
C ASN A 698 10.63 14.47 20.54
N GLY A 699 10.29 15.21 21.60
CA GLY A 699 8.89 15.55 21.93
C GLY A 699 8.11 14.44 22.62
N HIS A 700 8.78 13.45 23.23
CA HIS A 700 8.14 12.29 23.85
C HIS A 700 7.63 12.62 25.26
N GLU A 701 6.50 13.34 25.35
CA GLU A 701 5.90 13.82 26.60
C GLU A 701 5.75 12.72 27.66
N ALA A 702 5.18 11.56 27.30
CA ALA A 702 4.95 10.48 28.25
C ALA A 702 6.26 9.92 28.83
N VAL A 703 7.30 9.78 27.99
CA VAL A 703 8.63 9.35 28.45
C VAL A 703 9.24 10.38 29.38
N VAL A 704 9.14 11.68 29.05
CA VAL A 704 9.61 12.78 29.90
C VAL A 704 8.94 12.71 31.28
N GLU A 705 7.62 12.52 31.33
CA GLU A 705 6.90 12.36 32.60
C GLU A 705 7.40 11.16 33.43
N ARG A 706 7.64 10.01 32.79
CA ARG A 706 8.13 8.80 33.47
C ARG A 706 9.54 8.99 34.03
N LEU A 707 10.43 9.61 33.26
CA LEU A 707 11.80 9.91 33.70
C LEU A 707 11.79 10.90 34.88
N LEU A 708 11.01 11.98 34.80
CA LEU A 708 10.86 12.95 35.88
C LEU A 708 10.19 12.35 37.13
N ALA A 709 9.29 11.39 36.97
CA ALA A 709 8.71 10.64 38.08
C ALA A 709 9.73 9.70 38.77
N LYS A 710 10.83 9.37 38.09
CA LYS A 710 11.98 8.64 38.62
C LYS A 710 13.15 9.55 38.99
N GLU A 711 12.87 10.82 39.27
CA GLU A 711 13.82 11.81 39.78
C GLU A 711 15.00 12.09 38.84
N ALA A 712 14.80 11.97 37.52
CA ALA A 712 15.76 12.42 36.51
C ALA A 712 16.21 13.88 36.74
N GLU A 713 17.50 14.15 36.60
CA GLU A 713 18.07 15.50 36.74
C GLU A 713 17.55 16.43 35.63
N VAL A 714 16.69 17.38 35.99
CA VAL A 714 15.95 18.23 35.04
C VAL A 714 16.86 19.13 34.20
N ASP A 715 17.90 19.68 34.81
CA ASP A 715 18.79 20.70 34.21
C ASP A 715 20.17 20.14 33.85
N SER A 716 20.26 18.82 33.67
CA SER A 716 21.49 18.18 33.20
C SER A 716 21.86 18.69 31.81
N LYS A 717 23.14 19.00 31.59
CA LYS A 717 23.64 19.62 30.35
C LYS A 717 24.41 18.64 29.47
N ASP A 718 24.20 18.74 28.16
CA ASP A 718 25.02 18.09 27.14
C ASP A 718 26.38 18.81 26.94
N ASN A 719 27.23 18.29 26.03
CA ASN A 719 28.54 18.90 25.73
C ASN A 719 28.47 20.31 25.13
N ARG A 720 27.29 20.78 24.69
CA ARG A 720 27.05 22.15 24.20
C ARG A 720 26.44 23.04 25.29
N GLY A 721 26.28 22.55 26.51
CA GLY A 721 25.67 23.27 27.61
C GLY A 721 24.14 23.29 27.56
N ARG A 722 23.51 22.44 26.73
CA ARG A 722 22.04 22.46 26.52
C ARG A 722 21.33 21.53 27.48
N THR A 723 20.27 22.02 28.08
CA THR A 723 19.33 21.28 28.96
C THR A 723 18.18 20.69 28.15
N SER A 724 17.36 19.85 28.79
CA SER A 724 16.15 19.30 28.18
C SER A 724 15.16 20.39 27.77
N LEU A 725 15.06 21.48 28.54
CA LEU A 725 14.21 22.62 28.22
C LEU A 725 14.68 23.33 26.95
N LEU A 726 16.00 23.50 26.78
CA LEU A 726 16.59 24.08 25.57
C LEU A 726 16.26 23.23 24.33
N TRP A 727 16.44 21.91 24.41
CA TRP A 727 16.12 21.03 23.28
C TRP A 727 14.63 20.96 22.95
N ALA A 728 13.76 20.98 23.96
CA ALA A 728 12.31 21.06 23.76
C ALA A 728 11.90 22.40 23.11
N ALA A 729 12.55 23.50 23.49
CA ALA A 729 12.30 24.81 22.91
C ALA A 729 12.82 24.96 21.48
N ILE A 730 14.02 24.43 21.17
CA ILE A 730 14.58 24.38 19.81
C ILE A 730 13.63 23.68 18.83
N ASN A 731 13.05 22.56 19.25
CA ASN A 731 12.21 21.72 18.40
C ASN A 731 10.71 22.02 18.49
N GLY A 732 10.29 22.99 19.31
CA GLY A 732 8.89 23.44 19.38
C GLY A 732 7.94 22.55 20.18
N HIS A 733 8.47 21.71 21.09
CA HIS A 733 7.68 20.73 21.84
C HIS A 733 6.98 21.37 23.06
N GLU A 734 5.88 22.09 22.81
CA GLU A 734 5.13 22.85 23.84
C GLU A 734 4.79 22.03 25.08
N ALA A 735 4.22 20.83 24.91
CA ALA A 735 3.80 19.99 26.04
C ALA A 735 4.99 19.57 26.91
N VAL A 736 6.12 19.22 26.29
CA VAL A 736 7.36 18.88 27.00
C VAL A 736 7.90 20.09 27.76
N VAL A 737 7.90 21.28 27.14
CA VAL A 737 8.29 22.54 27.78
C VAL A 737 7.45 22.78 29.04
N GLU A 738 6.13 22.62 28.96
CA GLU A 738 5.24 22.80 30.11
C GLU A 738 5.56 21.80 31.24
N ARG A 739 5.80 20.53 30.91
CA ARG A 739 6.12 19.49 31.90
C ARG A 739 7.47 19.73 32.59
N LEU A 740 8.50 20.11 31.83
CA LEU A 740 9.82 20.43 32.38
C LEU A 740 9.75 21.64 33.32
N LEU A 741 9.07 22.72 32.92
CA LEU A 741 8.88 23.91 33.76
C LEU A 741 8.04 23.60 35.01
N ALA A 742 7.03 22.73 34.90
CA ALA A 742 6.24 22.28 36.05
C ALA A 742 7.06 21.45 37.05
N LYS A 743 8.15 20.82 36.60
CA LYS A 743 9.10 20.07 37.44
C LYS A 743 10.32 20.89 37.87
N GLY A 744 10.31 22.20 37.62
CA GLY A 744 11.30 23.12 38.16
C GLY A 744 12.52 23.36 37.27
N ALA A 745 12.44 23.06 35.97
CA ALA A 745 13.51 23.39 35.02
C ALA A 745 13.86 24.88 35.07
N GLU A 746 15.15 25.20 35.01
CA GLU A 746 15.65 26.57 34.97
C GLU A 746 15.26 27.26 33.64
N VAL A 747 14.29 28.18 33.71
CA VAL A 747 13.67 28.82 32.53
C VAL A 747 14.66 29.57 31.64
N ASP A 748 15.69 30.18 32.23
CA ASP A 748 16.70 31.00 31.53
C ASP A 748 18.10 30.35 31.52
N SER A 749 18.19 29.03 31.67
CA SER A 749 19.48 28.34 31.55
C SER A 749 20.09 28.57 30.16
N LYS A 750 21.35 29.01 30.14
CA LYS A 750 22.10 29.29 28.91
C LYS A 750 22.92 28.10 28.46
N ASP A 751 22.99 27.91 27.13
CA ASP A 751 23.98 27.05 26.48
C ASP A 751 25.36 27.74 26.35
N ASN A 752 26.35 27.06 25.77
CA ASN A 752 27.71 27.59 25.65
C ASN A 752 27.80 28.87 24.78
N GLY A 753 26.80 29.13 23.92
CA GLY A 753 26.68 30.35 23.12
C GLY A 753 25.94 31.49 23.84
N GLY A 754 25.48 31.27 25.07
CA GLY A 754 24.67 32.24 25.80
C GLY A 754 23.17 32.17 25.48
N TRP A 755 22.72 31.16 24.73
CA TRP A 755 21.34 31.07 24.28
C TRP A 755 20.42 30.49 25.35
N THR A 756 19.29 31.16 25.60
CA THR A 756 18.20 30.71 26.47
C THR A 756 17.13 29.96 25.66
N PRO A 757 16.22 29.20 26.31
CA PRO A 757 15.09 28.58 25.63
C PRO A 757 14.24 29.59 24.85
N LEU A 758 14.07 30.81 25.37
CA LEU A 758 13.30 31.85 24.71
C LEU A 758 13.97 32.34 23.41
N LEU A 759 15.30 32.47 23.39
CA LEU A 759 16.05 32.82 22.19
C LEU A 759 15.87 31.77 21.08
N TRP A 760 16.04 30.48 21.41
CA TRP A 760 15.81 29.39 20.45
C TRP A 760 14.38 29.32 19.94
N ALA A 761 13.39 29.47 20.83
CA ALA A 761 11.98 29.46 20.44
C ALA A 761 11.61 30.66 19.56
N ALA A 762 12.23 31.82 19.81
CA ALA A 762 12.01 33.03 19.01
C ALA A 762 12.64 32.94 17.63
N GLU A 763 13.83 32.36 17.49
CA GLU A 763 14.49 32.13 16.20
C GLU A 763 13.70 31.15 15.30
N ASN A 764 13.12 30.10 15.89
CA ASN A 764 12.46 29.01 15.17
C ASN A 764 10.93 29.16 15.02
N GLU A 765 10.37 30.35 15.30
CA GLU A 765 8.93 30.65 15.19
C GLU A 765 8.00 29.81 16.09
N HIS A 766 8.49 29.31 17.23
CA HIS A 766 7.68 28.49 18.14
C HIS A 766 6.81 29.34 19.06
N VAL A 767 5.79 30.00 18.51
CA VAL A 767 4.92 30.98 19.19
C VAL A 767 4.35 30.44 20.51
N ALA A 768 3.85 29.21 20.52
CA ALA A 768 3.27 28.61 21.72
C ALA A 768 4.34 28.41 22.81
N VAL A 769 5.53 27.93 22.45
CA VAL A 769 6.66 27.79 23.38
C VAL A 769 7.08 29.15 23.95
N VAL A 770 7.17 30.18 23.10
CA VAL A 770 7.45 31.56 23.52
C VAL A 770 6.45 32.03 24.57
N GLU A 771 5.15 31.82 24.33
CA GLU A 771 4.10 32.18 25.29
C GLU A 771 4.24 31.43 26.63
N ARG A 772 4.53 30.12 26.59
CA ARG A 772 4.72 29.31 27.81
C ARG A 772 5.93 29.75 28.62
N LEU A 773 7.07 29.99 27.97
CA LEU A 773 8.30 30.45 28.62
C LEU A 773 8.08 31.81 29.29
N LEU A 774 7.48 32.77 28.58
CA LEU A 774 7.17 34.10 29.13
C LEU A 774 6.15 34.02 30.27
N ALA A 775 5.16 33.12 30.18
CA ALA A 775 4.21 32.89 31.27
C ALA A 775 4.85 32.28 32.52
N LYS A 776 5.99 31.58 32.37
CA LYS A 776 6.78 31.00 33.46
C LYS A 776 7.94 31.89 33.91
N GLY A 777 8.00 33.13 33.43
CA GLY A 777 8.94 34.15 33.92
C GLY A 777 10.27 34.21 33.19
N ALA A 778 10.38 33.68 31.96
CA ALA A 778 11.56 33.87 31.13
C ALA A 778 11.91 35.35 30.95
N GLU A 779 13.20 35.69 31.06
CA GLU A 779 13.69 37.04 30.84
C GLU A 779 13.53 37.44 29.36
N VAL A 780 12.58 38.35 29.10
CA VAL A 780 12.15 38.73 27.73
C VAL A 780 13.27 39.31 26.87
N ASP A 781 14.23 40.02 27.49
CA ASP A 781 15.34 40.70 26.82
C ASP A 781 16.71 40.07 27.10
N SER A 782 16.74 38.79 27.53
CA SER A 782 18.01 38.08 27.72
C SER A 782 18.82 38.06 26.43
N LYS A 783 20.12 38.37 26.55
CA LYS A 783 21.07 38.40 25.43
C LYS A 783 21.89 37.13 25.33
N ASP A 784 22.15 36.69 24.10
CA ASP A 784 23.22 35.74 23.78
C ASP A 784 24.61 36.41 23.84
N ASN A 785 25.67 35.65 23.55
CA ASN A 785 27.03 36.16 23.57
C ASN A 785 27.33 37.22 22.48
N GLU A 786 26.47 37.33 21.46
CA GLU A 786 26.56 38.34 20.40
C GLU A 786 25.67 39.57 20.67
N GLY A 787 25.01 39.61 21.83
CA GLY A 787 24.17 40.72 22.26
C GLY A 787 22.75 40.68 21.71
N TRP A 788 22.32 39.58 21.08
CA TRP A 788 21.00 39.46 20.49
C TRP A 788 19.94 39.10 21.50
N THR A 789 18.80 39.79 21.42
CA THR A 789 17.58 39.51 22.19
C THR A 789 16.63 38.63 21.38
N PRO A 790 15.63 37.99 22.01
CA PRO A 790 14.60 37.24 21.29
C PRO A 790 13.88 38.08 20.23
N LEU A 791 13.68 39.37 20.50
CA LEU A 791 13.03 40.29 19.56
C LEU A 791 13.89 40.56 18.32
N LEU A 792 15.22 40.62 18.47
CA LEU A 792 16.15 40.77 17.35
C LEU A 792 16.11 39.52 16.44
N TRP A 793 16.15 38.32 17.02
CA TRP A 793 16.03 37.06 16.25
C TRP A 793 14.69 36.93 15.53
N ALA A 794 13.57 37.24 16.21
CA ALA A 794 12.24 37.19 15.62
C ALA A 794 12.08 38.22 14.48
N ALA A 795 12.62 39.44 14.65
CA ALA A 795 12.56 40.47 13.62
C ALA A 795 13.46 40.18 12.41
N MET A 796 14.64 39.59 12.63
CA MET A 796 15.54 39.18 11.56
C MET A 796 14.96 38.07 10.68
N ASN A 797 14.15 37.17 11.25
CA ASN A 797 13.55 36.05 10.51
C ASN A 797 12.11 36.33 10.01
N GLY A 798 11.52 37.46 10.40
CA GLY A 798 10.18 37.86 9.92
C GLY A 798 9.02 37.26 10.70
N HIS A 799 9.26 36.75 11.91
CA HIS A 799 8.31 36.01 12.73
C HIS A 799 7.31 36.94 13.42
N GLU A 800 6.33 37.46 12.66
CA GLU A 800 5.38 38.49 13.12
C GLU A 800 4.67 38.10 14.43
N ALA A 801 4.19 36.86 14.53
CA ALA A 801 3.46 36.40 15.72
C ALA A 801 4.36 36.41 16.96
N VAL A 802 5.61 35.95 16.84
CA VAL A 802 6.58 35.99 17.95
C VAL A 802 6.90 37.43 18.34
N VAL A 803 7.14 38.32 17.36
CA VAL A 803 7.36 39.75 17.59
C VAL A 803 6.20 40.36 18.38
N GLU A 804 4.96 40.08 17.98
CA GLU A 804 3.78 40.57 18.68
C GLU A 804 3.73 40.10 20.14
N ARG A 805 4.02 38.81 20.39
CA ARG A 805 4.00 38.23 21.75
C ARG A 805 5.11 38.80 22.64
N LEU A 806 6.32 38.93 22.13
CA LEU A 806 7.45 39.54 22.86
C LEU A 806 7.14 40.99 23.23
N LEU A 807 6.65 41.79 22.29
CA LEU A 807 6.27 43.19 22.52
C LEU A 807 5.10 43.32 23.50
N ALA A 808 4.13 42.39 23.45
CA ALA A 808 3.03 42.36 24.41
C ALA A 808 3.49 42.01 25.84
N LYS A 809 4.63 41.33 25.98
CA LYS A 809 5.27 40.99 27.26
C LYS A 809 6.36 41.98 27.68
N GLY A 810 6.49 43.10 26.98
CA GLY A 810 7.34 44.21 27.38
C GLY A 810 8.78 44.16 26.87
N ALA A 811 9.05 43.39 25.81
CA ALA A 811 10.35 43.40 25.15
C ALA A 811 10.78 44.82 24.76
N GLU A 812 12.05 45.14 25.01
CA GLU A 812 12.65 46.42 24.66
C GLU A 812 12.72 46.59 23.11
N VAL A 813 11.85 47.45 22.58
CA VAL A 813 11.67 47.64 21.12
C VAL A 813 12.95 48.10 20.41
N ASN A 814 13.80 48.86 21.11
CA ASN A 814 15.01 49.48 20.56
C ASN A 814 16.31 48.83 21.07
N SER A 815 16.26 47.60 21.61
CA SER A 815 17.49 46.90 22.01
C SER A 815 18.45 46.78 20.84
N LYS A 816 19.74 46.90 21.13
CA LYS A 816 20.82 46.80 20.14
C LYS A 816 21.64 45.54 20.36
N ASP A 817 21.99 44.90 19.25
CA ASP A 817 23.05 43.88 19.21
C ASP A 817 24.45 44.53 19.32
N ASN A 818 25.52 43.72 19.31
CA ASN A 818 26.89 44.21 19.40
C ASN A 818 27.32 45.11 18.22
N GLU A 819 26.61 45.08 17.10
CA GLU A 819 26.82 45.95 15.94
C GLU A 819 25.96 47.23 15.97
N GLY A 820 25.19 47.43 17.04
CA GLY A 820 24.32 48.60 17.20
C GLY A 820 22.99 48.49 16.46
N ARG A 821 22.65 47.32 15.89
CA ARG A 821 21.45 47.11 15.07
C ARG A 821 20.23 46.83 15.96
N THR A 822 19.10 47.44 15.61
CA THR A 822 17.80 47.29 16.29
C THR A 822 16.91 46.27 15.57
N PRO A 823 15.82 45.79 16.19
CA PRO A 823 14.85 44.93 15.52
C PRO A 823 14.28 45.56 14.24
N LEU A 824 14.06 46.88 14.24
CA LEU A 824 13.57 47.61 13.07
C LEU A 824 14.57 47.61 11.92
N LEU A 825 15.87 47.74 12.21
CA LEU A 825 16.93 47.65 11.20
C LEU A 825 16.93 46.28 10.53
N TRP A 826 16.82 45.21 11.30
CA TRP A 826 16.78 43.84 10.78
C TRP A 826 15.52 43.54 9.95
N ALA A 827 14.36 43.96 10.43
CA ALA A 827 13.10 43.81 9.69
C ALA A 827 13.12 44.61 8.38
N ALA A 828 13.72 45.81 8.38
CA ALA A 828 13.83 46.65 7.21
C ALA A 828 14.84 46.12 6.18
N LYS A 829 15.97 45.58 6.63
CA LYS A 829 16.99 44.95 5.78
C LYS A 829 16.45 43.73 5.03
N ASN A 830 15.62 42.92 5.68
CA ASN A 830 15.04 41.71 5.08
C ASN A 830 13.67 41.91 4.41
N GLY A 831 13.06 43.10 4.53
CA GLY A 831 11.83 43.44 3.81
C GLY A 831 10.52 43.00 4.49
N TYR A 832 10.54 42.72 5.79
CA TYR A 832 9.36 42.22 6.52
C TYR A 832 8.40 43.35 6.90
N VAL A 833 7.54 43.75 5.96
CA VAL A 833 6.60 44.87 6.10
C VAL A 833 5.74 44.77 7.37
N ALA A 834 5.14 43.60 7.65
CA ALA A 834 4.28 43.43 8.80
C ALA A 834 5.05 43.63 10.12
N VAL A 835 6.25 43.04 10.25
CA VAL A 835 7.12 43.22 11.42
C VAL A 835 7.52 44.69 11.59
N VAL A 836 7.89 45.37 10.49
CA VAL A 836 8.19 46.82 10.49
C VAL A 836 7.01 47.63 11.02
N GLU A 837 5.80 47.36 10.54
CA GLU A 837 4.59 48.03 11.02
C GLU A 837 4.33 47.79 12.51
N ARG A 838 4.49 46.55 13.00
CA ARG A 838 4.31 46.21 14.42
C ARG A 838 5.34 46.93 15.30
N LEU A 839 6.61 46.91 14.91
CA LEU A 839 7.70 47.58 15.65
C LEU A 839 7.46 49.08 15.72
N LEU A 840 7.14 49.73 14.60
CA LEU A 840 6.82 51.16 14.55
C LEU A 840 5.59 51.51 15.38
N ALA A 841 4.55 50.66 15.37
CA ALA A 841 3.36 50.83 16.20
C ALA A 841 3.66 50.74 17.71
N LYS A 842 4.72 50.02 18.09
CA LYS A 842 5.19 49.89 19.48
C LYS A 842 6.30 50.89 19.85
N GLY A 843 6.59 51.88 19.00
CA GLY A 843 7.50 52.97 19.31
C GLY A 843 8.96 52.73 18.92
N ALA A 844 9.21 51.88 17.91
CA ALA A 844 10.55 51.72 17.36
C ALA A 844 11.11 53.04 16.83
N GLU A 845 12.38 53.33 17.14
CA GLU A 845 13.07 54.52 16.66
C GLU A 845 13.36 54.42 15.16
N VAL A 846 12.61 55.18 14.36
CA VAL A 846 12.61 55.10 12.89
C VAL A 846 13.98 55.40 12.25
N ASP A 847 14.79 56.25 12.88
CA ASP A 847 16.11 56.69 12.38
C ASP A 847 17.29 56.23 13.26
N SER A 848 17.10 55.19 14.09
CA SER A 848 18.21 54.62 14.87
C SER A 848 19.31 54.12 13.92
N LYS A 849 20.56 54.48 14.23
CA LYS A 849 21.74 54.07 13.48
C LYS A 849 22.45 52.90 14.13
N ASP A 850 22.94 52.00 13.29
CA ASP A 850 23.96 51.00 13.66
C ASP A 850 25.37 51.61 13.72
N ASN A 851 26.38 50.80 14.03
CA ASN A 851 27.77 51.25 14.16
C ASN A 851 28.38 51.80 12.85
N GLU A 852 27.80 51.45 11.70
CA GLU A 852 28.20 51.96 10.39
C GLU A 852 27.40 53.21 9.95
N GLY A 853 26.50 53.68 10.81
CA GLY A 853 25.68 54.86 10.57
C GLY A 853 24.43 54.59 9.73
N TRP A 854 24.06 53.33 9.50
CA TRP A 854 22.91 52.98 8.67
C TRP A 854 21.60 53.06 9.44
N THR A 855 20.59 53.64 8.80
CA THR A 855 19.20 53.69 9.28
C THR A 855 18.37 52.57 8.64
N PRO A 856 17.18 52.24 9.18
CA PRO A 856 16.25 51.30 8.56
C PRO A 856 15.94 51.68 7.10
N LEU A 857 15.82 52.98 6.81
CA LEU A 857 15.56 53.48 5.47
C LEU A 857 16.73 53.21 4.50
N LEU A 858 17.98 53.36 4.95
CA LEU A 858 19.16 53.03 4.15
C LEU A 858 19.18 51.53 3.80
N TRP A 859 18.93 50.66 4.77
CA TRP A 859 18.88 49.20 4.55
C TRP A 859 17.75 48.78 3.59
N ALA A 860 16.53 49.33 3.77
CA ALA A 860 15.39 49.02 2.90
C ALA A 860 15.60 49.52 1.46
N ALA A 861 16.18 50.72 1.30
CA ALA A 861 16.46 51.31 -0.01
C ALA A 861 17.56 50.57 -0.78
N MET A 862 18.63 50.12 -0.09
CA MET A 862 19.69 49.32 -0.71
C MET A 862 19.18 47.96 -1.21
N ASN A 863 18.33 47.29 -0.43
CA ASN A 863 17.86 45.93 -0.73
C ASN A 863 16.60 45.89 -1.61
N GLY A 864 16.00 47.03 -1.97
CA GLY A 864 14.88 47.07 -2.91
C GLY A 864 13.50 46.86 -2.28
N HIS A 865 13.35 47.08 -0.98
CA HIS A 865 12.10 46.83 -0.25
C HIS A 865 11.15 48.03 -0.29
N GLU A 866 10.52 48.27 -1.44
CA GLU A 866 9.66 49.43 -1.72
C GLU A 866 8.57 49.64 -0.65
N ALA A 867 7.81 48.60 -0.31
CA ALA A 867 6.75 48.69 0.69
C ALA A 867 7.28 49.06 2.09
N VAL A 868 8.47 48.57 2.47
CA VAL A 868 9.10 48.97 3.74
C VAL A 868 9.53 50.44 3.69
N VAL A 869 10.11 50.89 2.57
CA VAL A 869 10.48 52.30 2.37
C VAL A 869 9.24 53.19 2.53
N GLU A 870 8.12 52.86 1.90
CA GLU A 870 6.86 53.60 2.06
C GLU A 870 6.43 53.70 3.52
N ARG A 871 6.47 52.59 4.28
CA ARG A 871 6.06 52.57 5.69
C ARG A 871 6.99 53.40 6.59
N LEU A 872 8.30 53.31 6.37
CA LEU A 872 9.28 54.11 7.11
C LEU A 872 9.09 55.61 6.84
N LEU A 873 8.92 56.01 5.57
CA LEU A 873 8.65 57.40 5.20
C LEU A 873 7.32 57.92 5.78
N ALA A 874 6.26 57.09 5.74
CA ALA A 874 4.98 57.43 6.36
C ALA A 874 5.07 57.62 7.88
N LYS A 875 6.09 57.04 8.53
CA LYS A 875 6.40 57.22 9.96
C LYS A 875 7.49 58.26 10.24
N GLY A 876 7.88 59.04 9.23
CA GLY A 876 8.74 60.21 9.39
C GLY A 876 10.25 59.93 9.29
N ALA A 877 10.66 58.83 8.66
CA ALA A 877 12.08 58.54 8.43
C ALA A 877 12.81 59.67 7.69
N GLU A 878 14.01 60.03 8.15
CA GLU A 878 14.84 61.06 7.55
C GLU A 878 15.40 60.63 6.17
N VAL A 879 14.77 61.13 5.09
CA VAL A 879 15.08 60.80 3.68
C VAL A 879 16.55 61.02 3.30
N ASN A 880 17.19 62.03 3.90
CA ASN A 880 18.55 62.46 3.59
C ASN A 880 19.59 62.05 4.64
N SER A 881 19.24 61.13 5.55
CA SER A 881 20.20 60.62 6.53
C SER A 881 21.36 59.91 5.83
N LYS A 882 22.58 60.14 6.31
CA LYS A 882 23.82 59.62 5.72
C LYS A 882 24.42 58.51 6.57
N ASP A 883 24.94 57.49 5.89
CA ASP A 883 25.86 56.50 6.48
C ASP A 883 27.23 57.13 6.78
N ASN A 884 28.14 56.37 7.39
CA ASN A 884 29.50 56.84 7.72
C ASN A 884 30.35 57.18 6.48
N GLU A 885 29.98 56.71 5.29
CA GLU A 885 30.61 57.05 4.00
C GLU A 885 29.94 58.26 3.32
N GLY A 886 28.92 58.86 3.94
CA GLY A 886 28.22 60.03 3.43
C GLY A 886 27.14 59.73 2.38
N ARG A 887 26.77 58.46 2.17
CA ARG A 887 25.76 58.03 1.18
C ARG A 887 24.35 58.11 1.78
N THR A 888 23.39 58.52 0.95
CA THR A 888 21.96 58.63 1.31
C THR A 888 21.16 57.43 0.78
N PRO A 889 19.92 57.19 1.27
CA PRO A 889 19.03 56.17 0.73
C PRO A 889 18.86 56.26 -0.79
N LEU A 890 18.77 57.48 -1.33
CA LEU A 890 18.65 57.73 -2.78
C LEU A 890 19.86 57.22 -3.56
N LEU A 891 21.07 57.45 -3.05
CA LEU A 891 22.30 56.97 -3.70
C LEU A 891 22.35 55.44 -3.72
N TRP A 892 21.95 54.80 -2.63
CA TRP A 892 21.92 53.34 -2.53
C TRP A 892 20.85 52.70 -3.43
N ALA A 893 19.65 53.26 -3.47
CA ALA A 893 18.58 52.80 -4.37
C ALA A 893 18.98 52.96 -5.85
N ALA A 894 19.60 54.08 -6.20
CA ALA A 894 20.08 54.32 -7.58
C ALA A 894 21.24 53.40 -7.97
N ALA A 895 22.21 53.19 -7.07
CA ALA A 895 23.36 52.33 -7.32
C ALA A 895 22.96 50.86 -7.54
N ASN A 896 21.90 50.39 -6.88
CA ASN A 896 21.39 49.03 -7.00
C ASN A 896 20.25 48.87 -8.02
N GLY A 897 19.84 49.94 -8.72
CA GLY A 897 18.86 49.87 -9.80
C GLY A 897 17.38 49.83 -9.37
N HIS A 898 17.06 50.24 -8.15
CA HIS A 898 15.68 50.21 -7.62
C HIS A 898 14.88 51.45 -8.03
N GLU A 899 14.46 51.51 -9.30
CA GLU A 899 13.82 52.69 -9.90
C GLU A 899 12.56 53.18 -9.18
N ALA A 900 11.73 52.26 -8.67
CA ALA A 900 10.51 52.60 -7.95
C ALA A 900 10.82 53.34 -6.63
N ILE A 901 11.82 52.86 -5.89
CA ILE A 901 12.32 53.48 -4.65
C ILE A 901 12.96 54.83 -4.95
N VAL A 902 13.73 54.96 -6.04
CA VAL A 902 14.31 56.25 -6.46
C VAL A 902 13.21 57.29 -6.70
N LYS A 903 12.15 56.93 -7.44
CA LYS A 903 11.00 57.81 -7.68
C LYS A 903 10.29 58.17 -6.37
N LEU A 904 10.09 57.19 -5.49
CA LEU A 904 9.46 57.38 -4.19
C LEU A 904 10.26 58.36 -3.32
N LEU A 905 11.57 58.14 -3.16
CA LEU A 905 12.45 59.02 -2.37
C LEU A 905 12.56 60.44 -2.95
N GLN A 906 12.52 60.60 -4.27
CA GLN A 906 12.51 61.92 -4.93
C GLN A 906 11.20 62.68 -4.74
N SER A 907 10.09 61.97 -4.47
CA SER A 907 8.77 62.57 -4.30
C SER A 907 8.55 63.17 -2.90
N VAL A 908 9.35 62.78 -1.91
CA VAL A 908 9.29 63.29 -0.53
C VAL A 908 10.25 64.48 -0.40
N LYS A 909 9.71 65.65 -0.01
CA LYS A 909 10.45 66.93 0.08
C LYS A 909 10.97 67.22 1.47
#